data_AF-A0A5U8XLZ6-F1
#
_entry.id   AF-A0A5U8XLZ6-F1
#
_cell.length_a   1.000
_cell.length_b   1.000
_cell.length_c   1.000
_cell.angle_alpha   90.00
_cell.angle_beta   90.00
_cell.angle_gamma   90.00
#
_symmetry.space_group_name_H-M   'P 1'
#
loop_
_entity.id
_entity.type
_entity.pdbx_description
1 polymer ?
#
loop_
_entity_poly.entity_id
_entity_poly.type
_entity_poly.pdbx_seq_one_letter_code
_entity_poly.pdbx_strand_id
1 'polypeptide(L)'
;MQRYNIFVGQCIDLADSMIIKSEAIADAMNRPLLESGKQIPTDKSQWRYYQHLAGQRLSTDSPVMITSLDDQKSIELTVENLARHKKTSNVYRANPSYITALVSDYPDMVVYIKGCFTPIPLSESLAAPDCTVMRYSKLLVEEQEQSIISDLQTWILASHRRWMAEGWKVHNDAFEAAFYAQLFPQIPGKIMELRMARCHTPEVHSYHVEEFLASHQKLNEFLPYLTPAQKFTLYRNIRYWERNTGKDDIFTWLVDVFLTGWNMPTVAYDVGQQIHDASDDNHLRPEPVGYKVPLNFDEIQGGRDLQLVSTTEIINKEYGLADENYLYQEEMLNELNENLSLTQYPDQPTKLIEITAIDPEAVERDQLDMTLFNELLHLACLGRYNIQHEIINPTNGDTMRMSTKELIALYLYAGFQGYSGITLEHIPTLNCHGVLIKRWVTVDELMAFLPEAYPGRWTPTVNYYVDTHTEIYSNLLSADEFYESVAKILEMKRNRWKYTHNRRRDTDTIAGQLLYQYYYRSYECDLKLNFENYAEFFAKFAMDYEIISSESWADIAVDAFNILTAYETNTSVTQSEIQRAMVRLLSMLSSYTIHFATRMASDSFIVTEPVVIKPDETLTSASLGEVIIQEAIEPIGSKIKARGNIEIDSPMPDVVEVNIPQNFNFFFNMRPRIEVQVETKLDVLIDQPLAMPDVTSIERIPWDGRRLVERVVIRDNGPYTAP
;
A
#
# COMPACT_ATOMS: atom_id res chain seq x y z
N MET A 1 1.43 -25.90 18.84
CA MET A 1 2.34 -25.30 19.85
C MET A 1 2.65 -23.83 19.55
N GLN A 2 3.25 -23.47 18.42
CA GLN A 2 3.63 -22.06 18.13
C GLN A 2 2.46 -21.05 18.26
N ARG A 3 1.28 -21.33 17.67
CA ARG A 3 0.09 -20.46 17.78
C ARG A 3 -0.39 -20.26 19.23
N TYR A 4 -0.45 -21.33 20.02
CA TYR A 4 -0.80 -21.25 21.43
C TYR A 4 0.17 -20.37 22.24
N ASN A 5 1.47 -20.43 21.95
CA ASN A 5 2.45 -19.58 22.62
C ASN A 5 2.26 -18.10 22.27
N ILE A 6 1.88 -17.78 21.03
CA ILE A 6 1.53 -16.42 20.61
C ILE A 6 0.27 -15.93 21.35
N PHE A 7 -0.78 -16.75 21.42
CA PHE A 7 -2.00 -16.45 22.18
C PHE A 7 -1.73 -16.19 23.67
N VAL A 8 -0.88 -17.01 24.30
CA VAL A 8 -0.44 -16.79 25.70
C VAL A 8 0.36 -15.48 25.82
N GLY A 9 1.25 -15.19 24.88
CA GLY A 9 1.99 -13.93 24.81
C GLY A 9 1.05 -12.72 24.78
N GLN A 10 0.08 -12.70 23.85
CA GLN A 10 -0.93 -11.63 23.76
C GLN A 10 -1.71 -11.41 25.06
N CYS A 11 -2.02 -12.48 25.82
CA CYS A 11 -2.70 -12.37 27.11
C CYS A 11 -1.78 -11.78 28.21
N ILE A 12 -0.46 -12.03 28.14
CA ILE A 12 0.54 -11.44 29.04
C ILE A 12 0.78 -9.96 28.69
N ASP A 13 0.93 -9.65 27.40
CA ASP A 13 1.13 -8.29 26.90
C ASP A 13 -0.09 -7.40 27.23
N LEU A 14 -1.31 -7.95 27.12
CA LEU A 14 -2.52 -7.25 27.54
C LEU A 14 -2.44 -6.91 29.03
N ALA A 15 -2.02 -7.85 29.88
CA ALA A 15 -1.89 -7.64 31.32
C ALA A 15 -0.81 -6.59 31.70
N ASP A 16 0.38 -6.56 31.06
CA ASP A 16 1.39 -5.51 31.32
C ASP A 16 0.97 -4.13 30.78
N SER A 17 0.15 -4.09 29.72
CA SER A 17 -0.42 -2.85 29.22
C SER A 17 -1.48 -2.23 30.16
N MET A 18 -1.99 -2.98 31.14
CA MET A 18 -3.05 -2.50 32.04
C MET A 18 -2.52 -1.55 33.12
N ILE A 19 -3.20 -0.42 33.29
CA ILE A 19 -3.03 0.49 34.42
C ILE A 19 -4.23 0.32 35.35
N ILE A 20 -4.00 -0.28 36.52
CA ILE A 20 -5.00 -0.48 37.57
C ILE A 20 -4.79 0.60 38.64
N LYS A 21 -5.86 1.34 38.97
CA LYS A 21 -5.88 2.30 40.08
C LYS A 21 -5.65 1.56 41.40
N SER A 22 -4.77 2.07 42.25
CA SER A 22 -4.50 1.54 43.58
C SER A 22 -4.34 2.69 44.58
N GLU A 23 -5.29 2.85 45.49
CA GLU A 23 -5.17 3.83 46.58
C GLU A 23 -4.06 3.43 47.57
N ALA A 24 -3.87 2.12 47.79
CA ALA A 24 -2.76 1.58 48.58
C ALA A 24 -1.37 2.00 48.05
N ILE A 25 -1.17 1.95 46.72
CA ILE A 25 0.08 2.42 46.10
C ILE A 25 0.19 3.94 46.20
N ALA A 26 -0.92 4.67 46.06
CA ALA A 26 -0.93 6.13 46.21
C ALA A 26 -0.51 6.58 47.62
N ASP A 27 -1.00 5.89 48.66
CA ASP A 27 -0.59 6.12 50.05
C ASP A 27 0.88 5.74 50.26
N ALA A 28 1.32 4.58 49.75
CA ALA A 28 2.70 4.12 49.85
C ALA A 28 3.71 5.09 49.20
N MET A 29 3.39 5.64 48.02
CA MET A 29 4.23 6.65 47.34
C MET A 29 4.35 7.97 48.10
N ASN A 30 3.42 8.27 49.01
CA ASN A 30 3.44 9.46 49.86
C ASN A 30 4.12 9.23 51.22
N ARG A 31 4.35 7.98 51.68
CA ARG A 31 5.03 7.68 52.96
C ARG A 31 6.41 8.37 53.10
N PRO A 32 7.29 8.40 52.08
CA PRO A 32 8.59 9.09 52.20
C PRO A 32 8.49 10.60 52.44
N LEU A 33 7.39 11.25 52.01
CA LEU A 33 7.17 12.67 52.31
C LEU A 33 6.90 12.88 53.80
N LEU A 34 6.13 11.98 54.42
CA LEU A 34 5.84 11.99 55.85
C LEU A 34 7.09 11.67 56.69
N GLU A 35 7.91 10.72 56.26
CA GLU A 35 9.23 10.43 56.85
C GLU A 35 10.19 11.64 56.76
N SER A 36 10.12 12.40 55.66
CA SER A 36 10.89 13.65 55.50
C SER A 36 10.36 14.84 56.31
N GLY A 37 9.31 14.64 57.13
CA GLY A 37 8.70 15.67 57.97
C GLY A 37 7.80 16.66 57.23
N LYS A 38 7.43 16.39 55.97
CA LYS A 38 6.49 17.20 55.19
C LYS A 38 5.06 16.71 55.41
N GLN A 39 4.11 17.64 55.52
CA GLN A 39 2.70 17.28 55.59
C GLN A 39 2.20 16.80 54.22
N ILE A 40 1.47 15.69 54.20
CA ILE A 40 0.79 15.19 53.00
C ILE A 40 -0.40 16.13 52.70
N PRO A 41 -0.56 16.63 51.47
CA PRO A 41 -1.73 17.44 51.10
C PRO A 41 -3.04 16.68 51.29
N THR A 42 -4.05 17.36 51.83
CA THR A 42 -5.41 16.81 51.97
C THR A 42 -6.12 16.62 50.63
N ASP A 43 -5.73 17.38 49.61
CA ASP A 43 -6.23 17.22 48.25
C ASP A 43 -5.46 16.10 47.52
N LYS A 44 -6.17 15.01 47.18
CA LYS A 44 -5.65 13.89 46.40
C LYS A 44 -5.12 14.32 45.01
N SER A 45 -5.54 15.45 44.45
CA SER A 45 -5.01 15.97 43.17
C SER A 45 -3.52 16.32 43.23
N GLN A 46 -3.00 16.60 44.43
CA GLN A 46 -1.61 16.97 44.66
C GLN A 46 -0.71 15.78 45.00
N TRP A 47 -1.26 14.56 45.04
CA TRP A 47 -0.51 13.36 45.38
C TRP A 47 0.32 12.88 44.19
N ARG A 48 1.55 12.44 44.47
CA ARG A 48 2.55 12.03 43.48
C ARG A 48 1.99 11.01 42.47
N TYR A 49 1.27 9.99 42.96
CA TYR A 49 0.65 8.95 42.13
C TYR A 49 -0.35 9.49 41.11
N TYR A 50 -1.30 10.34 41.52
CA TYR A 50 -2.33 10.87 40.60
C TYR A 50 -1.74 11.85 39.58
N GLN A 51 -0.76 12.67 39.98
CA GLN A 51 -0.02 13.53 39.04
C GLN A 51 0.77 12.70 38.02
N HIS A 52 1.47 11.66 38.46
CA HIS A 52 2.19 10.73 37.59
C HIS A 52 1.27 10.05 36.56
N LEU A 53 0.09 9.57 36.98
CA LEU A 53 -0.92 9.02 36.06
C LEU A 53 -1.41 10.03 35.00
N ALA A 54 -1.42 11.31 35.34
CA ALA A 54 -1.77 12.40 34.41
C ALA A 54 -0.58 12.85 33.52
N GLY A 55 0.59 12.24 33.65
CA GLY A 55 1.82 12.66 32.96
C GLY A 55 2.38 13.99 33.47
N GLN A 56 2.04 14.38 34.69
CA GLN A 56 2.52 15.59 35.37
C GLN A 56 3.60 15.23 36.40
N ARG A 57 4.75 15.92 36.34
CA ARG A 57 5.87 15.69 37.26
C ARG A 57 5.70 16.52 38.52
N LEU A 58 5.84 15.89 39.69
CA LEU A 58 5.91 16.61 40.96
C LEU A 58 7.24 17.38 41.05
N SER A 59 7.23 18.60 41.60
CA SER A 59 8.41 19.47 41.62
C SER A 59 9.61 18.95 42.41
N THR A 60 9.42 17.93 43.25
CA THR A 60 10.47 17.22 43.99
C THR A 60 11.19 16.15 43.16
N ASP A 61 10.59 15.71 42.06
CA ASP A 61 11.04 14.55 41.30
C ASP A 61 12.04 14.96 40.23
N SER A 62 13.12 14.20 40.07
CA SER A 62 14.11 14.40 39.00
C SER A 62 13.46 14.36 37.61
N PRO A 63 13.82 15.25 36.67
CA PRO A 63 13.31 15.21 35.31
C PRO A 63 13.80 13.95 34.59
N VAL A 64 12.87 13.25 33.93
CA VAL A 64 13.20 12.12 33.04
C VAL A 64 13.59 12.71 31.69
N MET A 65 14.83 12.47 31.26
CA MET A 65 15.35 12.98 29.99
C MET A 65 15.27 11.89 28.91
N ILE A 66 14.77 12.26 27.72
CA ILE A 66 14.78 11.41 26.52
C ILE A 66 15.49 12.12 25.37
N THR A 67 16.00 11.37 24.39
CA THR A 67 16.55 11.94 23.17
C THR A 67 15.42 12.09 22.14
N SER A 68 15.14 13.32 21.73
CA SER A 68 14.20 13.61 20.64
C SER A 68 14.71 12.98 19.35
N LEU A 69 13.89 12.15 18.71
CA LEU A 69 14.20 11.59 17.40
C LEU A 69 13.97 12.60 16.27
N ASP A 70 13.23 13.68 16.53
CA ASP A 70 13.01 14.78 15.58
C ASP A 70 14.31 15.61 15.41
N ASP A 71 14.84 16.15 16.51
CA ASP A 71 15.94 17.12 16.51
C ASP A 71 17.30 16.56 17.01
N GLN A 72 17.35 15.29 17.43
CA GLN A 72 18.49 14.65 18.12
C GLN A 72 18.93 15.31 19.45
N LYS A 73 18.13 16.24 19.97
CA LYS A 73 18.38 16.95 21.25
C LYS A 73 17.80 16.18 22.43
N SER A 74 18.46 16.28 23.59
CA SER A 74 17.88 15.80 24.85
C SER A 74 16.74 16.75 25.28
N ILE A 75 15.56 16.19 25.52
CA ILE A 75 14.35 16.89 25.95
C ILE A 75 13.80 16.24 27.22
N GLU A 76 13.13 17.02 28.06
CA GLU A 76 12.39 16.47 29.19
C GLU A 76 11.15 15.72 28.69
N LEU A 77 10.92 14.51 29.20
CA LEU A 77 9.72 13.72 28.93
C LEU A 77 8.51 14.41 29.58
N THR A 78 7.71 15.12 28.78
CA THR A 78 6.43 15.72 29.19
C THR A 78 5.39 15.52 28.09
N VAL A 79 4.10 15.56 28.47
CA VAL A 79 2.98 15.44 27.51
C VAL A 79 3.03 16.55 26.45
N GLU A 80 3.40 17.78 26.84
CA GLU A 80 3.52 18.93 25.93
C GLU A 80 4.67 18.76 24.91
N ASN A 81 5.83 18.26 25.38
CA ASN A 81 6.96 18.02 24.49
C ASN A 81 6.66 16.87 23.52
N LEU A 82 6.02 15.78 23.97
CA LEU A 82 5.60 14.67 23.11
C LEU A 82 4.54 15.09 22.07
N ALA A 83 3.67 16.05 22.39
CA ALA A 83 2.68 16.59 21.44
C ALA A 83 3.32 17.41 20.31
N ARG A 84 4.48 18.03 20.54
CA ARG A 84 5.28 18.72 19.52
C ARG A 84 6.18 17.73 18.75
N HIS A 85 6.91 16.88 19.48
CA HIS A 85 7.82 15.87 18.96
C HIS A 85 7.06 14.58 18.59
N LYS A 86 6.16 14.69 17.61
CA LYS A 86 5.24 13.62 17.19
C LYS A 86 5.96 12.34 16.76
N LYS A 87 7.08 12.45 16.02
CA LYS A 87 7.90 11.29 15.62
C LYS A 87 8.41 10.55 16.86
N THR A 88 8.97 11.29 17.82
CA THR A 88 9.47 10.73 19.08
C THR A 88 8.33 10.02 19.84
N SER A 89 7.15 10.64 19.94
CA SER A 89 5.97 10.02 20.54
C SER A 89 5.54 8.72 19.84
N ASN A 90 5.49 8.72 18.51
CA ASN A 90 5.03 7.59 17.71
C ASN A 90 6.00 6.40 17.77
N VAL A 91 7.32 6.64 17.66
CA VAL A 91 8.33 5.57 17.72
C VAL A 91 8.37 4.90 19.10
N TYR A 92 8.33 5.68 20.19
CA TYR A 92 8.29 5.12 21.55
C TYR A 92 7.01 4.34 21.83
N ARG A 93 5.86 4.76 21.28
CA ARG A 93 4.59 4.02 21.40
C ARG A 93 4.54 2.75 20.55
N ALA A 94 5.17 2.75 19.38
CA ALA A 94 5.20 1.60 18.49
C ALA A 94 6.14 0.48 18.98
N ASN A 95 7.21 0.85 19.69
CA ASN A 95 8.27 -0.07 20.10
C ASN A 95 8.39 -0.14 21.64
N PRO A 96 7.76 -1.14 22.29
CA PRO A 96 7.80 -1.31 23.75
C PRO A 96 9.20 -1.37 24.36
N SER A 97 10.20 -1.81 23.57
CA SER A 97 11.61 -1.89 23.96
C SER A 97 12.21 -0.55 24.42
N TYR A 98 11.80 0.58 23.85
CA TYR A 98 12.26 1.89 24.33
C TYR A 98 11.63 2.27 25.66
N ILE A 99 10.37 1.87 25.90
CA ILE A 99 9.69 2.12 27.16
C ILE A 99 10.26 1.22 28.27
N THR A 100 10.54 -0.06 27.99
CA THR A 100 11.16 -0.96 28.98
C THR A 100 12.60 -0.58 29.30
N ALA A 101 13.39 -0.12 28.32
CA ALA A 101 14.71 0.47 28.58
C ALA A 101 14.62 1.71 29.48
N LEU A 102 13.73 2.66 29.15
CA LEU A 102 13.53 3.88 29.95
C LEU A 102 13.02 3.58 31.38
N VAL A 103 12.19 2.55 31.54
CA VAL A 103 11.75 2.02 32.85
C VAL A 103 12.90 1.38 33.63
N SER A 104 13.84 0.72 32.95
CA SER A 104 15.04 0.16 33.60
C SER A 104 16.03 1.24 34.03
N ASP A 105 16.13 2.34 33.29
CA ASP A 105 16.98 3.50 33.64
C ASP A 105 16.39 4.33 34.80
N TYR A 106 15.05 4.43 34.87
CA TYR A 106 14.32 5.21 35.87
C TYR A 106 13.25 4.38 36.62
N PRO A 107 13.65 3.39 37.45
CA PRO A 107 12.73 2.46 38.12
C PRO A 107 11.78 3.13 39.13
N ASP A 108 12.11 4.32 39.65
CA ASP A 108 11.23 5.08 40.56
C ASP A 108 10.14 5.88 39.84
N MET A 109 10.19 5.97 38.50
CA MET A 109 9.32 6.83 37.67
C MET A 109 8.43 6.04 36.71
N VAL A 110 8.24 4.73 36.90
CA VAL A 110 7.45 3.86 35.99
C VAL A 110 6.03 4.37 35.76
N VAL A 111 5.35 4.81 36.84
CA VAL A 111 3.98 5.37 36.75
C VAL A 111 3.97 6.66 35.94
N TYR A 112 4.97 7.53 36.14
CA TYR A 112 5.14 8.77 35.38
C TYR A 112 5.43 8.50 33.89
N ILE A 113 6.33 7.56 33.58
CA ILE A 113 6.68 7.18 32.21
C ILE A 113 5.45 6.63 31.47
N LYS A 114 4.75 5.64 32.04
CA LYS A 114 3.50 5.12 31.45
C LYS A 114 2.44 6.24 31.35
N GLY A 115 2.35 7.14 32.32
CA GLY A 115 1.44 8.31 32.29
C GLY A 115 1.77 9.37 31.24
N CYS A 116 3.04 9.63 30.92
CA CYS A 116 3.40 10.59 29.86
C CYS A 116 3.01 10.09 28.46
N PHE A 117 3.18 8.79 28.19
CA PHE A 117 2.76 8.21 26.91
C PHE A 117 1.24 7.97 26.82
N THR A 118 0.59 7.66 27.95
CA THR A 118 -0.85 7.35 28.03
C THR A 118 -1.55 8.07 29.19
N PRO A 119 -1.66 9.41 29.14
CA PRO A 119 -2.14 10.20 30.28
C PRO A 119 -3.60 9.90 30.63
N ILE A 120 -3.88 9.83 31.93
CA ILE A 120 -5.22 9.67 32.50
C ILE A 120 -5.60 11.02 33.16
N PRO A 121 -6.69 11.68 32.74
CA PRO A 121 -7.15 12.92 33.37
C PRO A 121 -7.31 12.79 34.88
N LEU A 122 -6.88 13.81 35.63
CA LEU A 122 -7.02 13.84 37.10
C LEU A 122 -8.47 13.68 37.57
N SER A 123 -9.43 14.25 36.84
CA SER A 123 -10.86 14.09 37.12
C SER A 123 -11.33 12.63 37.04
N GLU A 124 -10.79 11.86 36.11
CA GLU A 124 -11.12 10.45 35.88
C GLU A 124 -10.47 9.55 36.95
N SER A 125 -9.17 9.74 37.20
CA SER A 125 -8.42 8.94 38.18
C SER A 125 -8.83 9.19 39.63
N LEU A 126 -9.25 10.42 39.97
CA LEU A 126 -9.78 10.74 41.30
C LEU A 126 -11.20 10.18 41.51
N ALA A 127 -12.07 10.24 40.49
CA ALA A 127 -13.46 9.78 40.60
C ALA A 127 -13.61 8.25 40.56
N ALA A 128 -12.70 7.53 39.90
CA ALA A 128 -12.76 6.07 39.82
C ALA A 128 -12.60 5.39 41.20
N PRO A 129 -13.31 4.28 41.49
CA PRO A 129 -13.10 3.52 42.71
C PRO A 129 -11.76 2.77 42.73
N ASP A 130 -11.34 2.30 43.89
CA ASP A 130 -10.09 1.54 44.03
C ASP A 130 -10.12 0.21 43.23
N CYS A 131 -8.96 -0.23 42.74
CA CYS A 131 -8.79 -1.36 41.82
C CYS A 131 -9.58 -1.27 40.50
N THR A 132 -9.81 -0.06 39.98
CA THR A 132 -10.37 0.16 38.63
C THR A 132 -9.30 0.09 37.54
N VAL A 133 -9.56 -0.63 36.45
CA VAL A 133 -8.77 -0.65 35.22
C VAL A 133 -8.99 0.67 34.48
N MET A 134 -7.99 1.55 34.48
CA MET A 134 -8.08 2.89 33.88
C MET A 134 -7.65 2.91 32.41
N ARG A 135 -6.61 2.14 32.07
CA ARG A 135 -6.07 2.02 30.70
C ARG A 135 -5.64 0.58 30.43
N TYR A 136 -5.62 0.23 29.15
CA TYR A 136 -5.09 -1.02 28.59
C TYR A 136 -4.80 -0.79 27.10
N SER A 137 -3.98 -1.63 26.48
CA SER A 137 -3.78 -1.59 25.03
C SER A 137 -5.00 -2.13 24.30
N LYS A 138 -5.71 -1.26 23.57
CA LYS A 138 -6.84 -1.65 22.72
C LYS A 138 -6.43 -2.53 21.54
N LEU A 139 -5.14 -2.56 21.17
CA LEU A 139 -4.63 -3.39 20.07
C LEU A 139 -4.58 -4.90 20.43
N LEU A 140 -4.68 -5.23 21.72
CA LEU A 140 -4.60 -6.60 22.24
C LEU A 140 -5.97 -7.17 22.65
N VAL A 141 -7.04 -6.43 22.35
CA VAL A 141 -8.45 -6.80 22.56
C VAL A 141 -9.13 -6.69 21.20
N GLU A 142 -9.73 -7.77 20.71
CA GLU A 142 -10.35 -7.78 19.40
C GLU A 142 -11.70 -7.03 19.43
N GLU A 143 -12.16 -6.47 18.30
CA GLU A 143 -13.33 -5.57 18.28
C GLU A 143 -14.63 -6.22 18.80
N GLN A 144 -14.73 -7.54 18.68
CA GLN A 144 -15.86 -8.34 19.18
C GLN A 144 -15.75 -8.71 20.67
N GLU A 145 -14.60 -8.53 21.33
CA GLU A 145 -14.36 -8.93 22.74
C GLU A 145 -14.89 -7.91 23.77
N GLN A 146 -16.15 -7.50 23.61
CA GLN A 146 -16.70 -6.33 24.31
C GLN A 146 -16.79 -6.52 25.83
N SER A 147 -17.18 -7.70 26.33
CA SER A 147 -17.36 -7.92 27.77
C SER A 147 -16.09 -8.25 28.56
N ILE A 148 -14.95 -8.51 27.90
CA ILE A 148 -13.77 -9.10 28.59
C ILE A 148 -13.25 -8.16 29.69
N ILE A 149 -13.14 -6.87 29.39
CA ILE A 149 -12.62 -5.89 30.36
C ILE A 149 -13.59 -5.66 31.52
N SER A 150 -14.92 -5.70 31.29
CA SER A 150 -15.91 -5.57 32.37
C SER A 150 -15.96 -6.80 33.29
N ASP A 151 -15.79 -7.99 32.73
CA ASP A 151 -15.75 -9.24 33.50
C ASP A 151 -14.45 -9.33 34.31
N LEU A 152 -13.32 -8.96 33.71
CA LEU A 152 -12.03 -8.86 34.38
C LEU A 152 -12.05 -7.81 35.51
N GLN A 153 -12.64 -6.64 35.27
CA GLN A 153 -12.85 -5.61 36.29
C GLN A 153 -13.67 -6.14 37.48
N THR A 154 -14.72 -6.90 37.20
CA THR A 154 -15.58 -7.51 38.23
C THR A 154 -14.81 -8.54 39.06
N TRP A 155 -13.98 -9.36 38.42
CA TRP A 155 -13.10 -10.31 39.10
C TRP A 155 -12.02 -9.60 39.96
N ILE A 156 -11.37 -8.56 39.44
CA ILE A 156 -10.39 -7.75 40.20
C ILE A 156 -11.05 -7.16 41.47
N LEU A 157 -12.24 -6.57 41.36
CA LEU A 157 -12.97 -6.01 42.50
C LEU A 157 -13.41 -7.08 43.52
N ALA A 158 -13.80 -8.27 43.05
CA ALA A 158 -14.13 -9.39 43.92
C ALA A 158 -12.90 -9.90 44.69
N SER A 159 -11.75 -10.02 44.01
CA SER A 159 -10.46 -10.38 44.63
C SER A 159 -10.01 -9.32 45.64
N HIS A 160 -10.10 -8.04 45.30
CA HIS A 160 -9.79 -6.94 46.22
C HIS A 160 -10.66 -6.99 47.48
N ARG A 161 -11.99 -7.02 47.33
CA ARG A 161 -12.93 -7.08 48.48
C ARG A 161 -12.76 -8.32 49.36
N ARG A 162 -12.31 -9.46 48.80
CA ARG A 162 -12.16 -10.70 49.55
C ARG A 162 -10.85 -10.78 50.31
N TRP A 163 -9.76 -10.26 49.75
CA TRP A 163 -8.41 -10.44 50.30
C TRP A 163 -7.82 -9.18 50.94
N MET A 164 -8.14 -7.98 50.45
CA MET A 164 -7.57 -6.72 50.96
C MET A 164 -8.35 -6.20 52.18
N ALA A 165 -8.24 -6.88 53.32
CA ALA A 165 -8.89 -6.44 54.56
C ALA A 165 -8.02 -5.44 55.34
N GLU A 166 -8.60 -4.29 55.71
CA GLU A 166 -7.89 -3.14 56.31
C GLU A 166 -7.06 -3.49 57.54
N GLY A 167 -7.54 -4.37 58.42
CA GLY A 167 -6.83 -4.75 59.65
C GLY A 167 -5.46 -5.38 59.41
N TRP A 168 -5.22 -6.03 58.27
CA TRP A 168 -3.91 -6.59 57.94
C TRP A 168 -2.91 -5.53 57.46
N LYS A 169 -3.40 -4.45 56.82
CA LYS A 169 -2.56 -3.32 56.40
C LYS A 169 -1.86 -2.63 57.58
N VAL A 170 -2.55 -2.55 58.72
CA VAL A 170 -2.06 -1.89 59.95
C VAL A 170 -0.96 -2.70 60.65
N HIS A 171 -0.92 -4.02 60.44
CA HIS A 171 -0.03 -4.93 61.17
C HIS A 171 1.14 -5.46 60.35
N ASN A 172 1.13 -5.30 59.01
CA ASN A 172 2.16 -5.85 58.14
C ASN A 172 2.39 -4.95 56.92
N ASP A 173 3.50 -4.21 56.95
CA ASP A 173 3.90 -3.25 55.91
C ASP A 173 4.00 -3.87 54.51
N ALA A 174 4.32 -5.16 54.42
CA ALA A 174 4.46 -5.90 53.17
C ALA A 174 3.13 -6.48 52.63
N PHE A 175 2.02 -6.37 53.38
CA PHE A 175 0.74 -6.99 53.00
C PHE A 175 0.20 -6.46 51.66
N GLU A 176 0.27 -5.15 51.44
CA GLU A 176 -0.22 -4.51 50.21
C GLU A 176 0.63 -4.93 49.00
N ALA A 177 1.95 -5.00 49.16
CA ALA A 177 2.85 -5.51 48.14
C ALA A 177 2.62 -7.00 47.83
N ALA A 178 2.39 -7.83 48.87
CA ALA A 178 2.10 -9.25 48.72
C ALA A 178 0.77 -9.52 47.98
N PHE A 179 -0.27 -8.70 48.22
CA PHE A 179 -1.53 -8.78 47.47
C PHE A 179 -1.31 -8.51 45.98
N TYR A 180 -0.63 -7.41 45.61
CA TYR A 180 -0.37 -7.08 44.21
C TYR A 180 0.57 -8.10 43.53
N ALA A 181 1.57 -8.61 44.26
CA ALA A 181 2.46 -9.68 43.78
C ALA A 181 1.73 -11.02 43.51
N GLN A 182 0.54 -11.24 44.09
CA GLN A 182 -0.32 -12.38 43.76
C GLN A 182 -1.35 -12.05 42.67
N LEU A 183 -1.89 -10.82 42.66
CA LEU A 183 -2.91 -10.39 41.70
C LEU A 183 -2.37 -10.33 40.27
N PHE A 184 -1.25 -9.62 40.05
CA PHE A 184 -0.73 -9.38 38.70
C PHE A 184 -0.40 -10.67 37.92
N PRO A 185 0.29 -11.67 38.50
CA PRO A 185 0.57 -12.93 37.80
C PRO A 185 -0.68 -13.77 37.48
N GLN A 186 -1.82 -13.52 38.13
CA GLN A 186 -3.08 -14.24 37.87
C GLN A 186 -3.91 -13.61 36.74
N ILE A 187 -3.69 -12.34 36.41
CA ILE A 187 -4.45 -11.63 35.37
C ILE A 187 -4.35 -12.32 33.99
N PRO A 188 -3.17 -12.71 33.47
CA PRO A 188 -3.08 -13.41 32.18
C PRO A 188 -3.88 -14.72 32.15
N GLY A 189 -3.80 -15.51 33.21
CA GLY A 189 -4.57 -16.75 33.36
C GLY A 189 -6.08 -16.49 33.39
N LYS A 190 -6.52 -15.40 34.03
CA LYS A 190 -7.94 -15.03 34.04
C LYS A 190 -8.44 -14.54 32.67
N ILE A 191 -7.61 -13.80 31.93
CA ILE A 191 -7.93 -13.39 30.54
C ILE A 191 -8.13 -14.62 29.66
N MET A 192 -7.24 -15.62 29.75
CA MET A 192 -7.38 -16.89 29.01
C MET A 192 -8.67 -17.65 29.39
N GLU A 193 -9.04 -17.69 30.67
CA GLU A 193 -10.28 -18.30 31.14
C GLU A 193 -11.53 -17.59 30.56
N LEU A 194 -11.54 -16.24 30.56
CA LEU A 194 -12.64 -15.45 30.00
C LEU A 194 -12.77 -15.66 28.48
N ARG A 195 -11.66 -15.66 27.74
CA ARG A 195 -11.63 -15.94 26.30
C ARG A 195 -12.14 -17.35 25.97
N MET A 196 -11.72 -18.35 26.73
CA MET A 196 -12.21 -19.74 26.57
C MET A 196 -13.72 -19.85 26.87
N ALA A 197 -14.23 -19.09 27.86
CA ALA A 197 -15.66 -19.04 28.19
C ALA A 197 -16.53 -18.36 27.11
N ARG A 198 -15.92 -17.71 26.09
CA ARG A 198 -16.61 -17.08 24.95
C ARG A 198 -16.57 -17.91 23.66
N CYS A 199 -16.00 -19.11 23.67
CA CYS A 199 -16.14 -20.07 22.57
C CYS A 199 -17.62 -20.28 22.17
N HIS A 200 -17.89 -20.33 20.87
CA HIS A 200 -19.25 -20.42 20.28
C HIS A 200 -20.19 -19.23 20.58
N THR A 201 -19.66 -18.09 21.05
CA THR A 201 -20.38 -16.80 21.17
C THR A 201 -19.86 -15.81 20.11
N PRO A 202 -20.54 -14.67 19.84
CA PRO A 202 -19.98 -13.64 18.95
C PRO A 202 -18.72 -12.96 19.51
N GLU A 203 -18.44 -13.07 20.81
CA GLU A 203 -17.25 -12.48 21.46
C GLU A 203 -16.03 -13.43 21.46
N VAL A 204 -16.01 -14.44 20.59
CA VAL A 204 -14.91 -15.42 20.54
C VAL A 204 -13.63 -14.80 19.97
N HIS A 205 -12.50 -15.04 20.64
CA HIS A 205 -11.17 -14.63 20.19
C HIS A 205 -10.73 -15.42 18.94
N SER A 206 -10.05 -14.76 17.99
CA SER A 206 -9.57 -15.31 16.72
C SER A 206 -8.89 -16.68 16.86
N TYR A 207 -7.96 -16.82 17.79
CA TYR A 207 -7.29 -18.10 18.10
C TYR A 207 -8.24 -19.30 18.23
N HIS A 208 -9.38 -19.13 18.92
CA HIS A 208 -10.38 -20.20 19.08
C HIS A 208 -11.21 -20.44 17.81
N VAL A 209 -11.37 -19.43 16.96
CA VAL A 209 -11.95 -19.57 15.62
C VAL A 209 -11.00 -20.35 14.70
N GLU A 210 -9.71 -20.03 14.72
CA GLU A 210 -8.70 -20.70 13.88
C GLU A 210 -8.57 -22.18 14.21
N GLU A 211 -8.34 -22.53 15.48
CA GLU A 211 -8.15 -23.92 15.89
C GLU A 211 -9.43 -24.76 15.68
N PHE A 212 -10.61 -24.14 15.82
CA PHE A 212 -11.88 -24.80 15.50
C PHE A 212 -11.99 -25.10 14.00
N LEU A 213 -11.73 -24.13 13.13
CA LEU A 213 -11.79 -24.31 11.68
C LEU A 213 -10.63 -25.18 11.16
N ALA A 214 -9.50 -25.24 11.85
CA ALA A 214 -8.43 -26.20 11.56
C ALA A 214 -8.90 -27.65 11.78
N SER A 215 -9.73 -27.90 12.80
CA SER A 215 -10.33 -29.23 13.04
C SER A 215 -11.40 -29.62 12.02
N HIS A 216 -11.97 -28.65 11.31
CA HIS A 216 -12.98 -28.84 10.27
C HIS A 216 -12.33 -28.71 8.89
N GLN A 217 -11.90 -29.83 8.31
CA GLN A 217 -11.31 -29.93 6.95
C GLN A 217 -10.09 -29.03 6.67
N LYS A 218 -9.38 -28.55 7.71
CA LYS A 218 -8.31 -27.52 7.59
C LYS A 218 -8.78 -26.19 6.98
N LEU A 219 -10.04 -25.81 7.20
CA LEU A 219 -10.59 -24.54 6.70
C LEU A 219 -9.89 -23.29 7.27
N ASN A 220 -8.99 -23.45 8.25
CA ASN A 220 -8.10 -22.39 8.72
C ASN A 220 -7.12 -21.87 7.65
N GLU A 221 -6.84 -22.65 6.58
CA GLU A 221 -6.06 -22.18 5.42
C GLU A 221 -6.70 -20.98 4.73
N PHE A 222 -8.04 -20.91 4.70
CA PHE A 222 -8.77 -19.86 4.00
C PHE A 222 -8.98 -18.57 4.82
N LEU A 223 -8.59 -18.56 6.10
CA LEU A 223 -8.81 -17.41 6.98
C LEU A 223 -8.13 -16.11 6.53
N PRO A 224 -6.93 -16.08 5.92
CA PRO A 224 -6.36 -14.83 5.38
C PRO A 224 -7.27 -14.18 4.32
N TYR A 225 -7.99 -14.99 3.54
CA TYR A 225 -8.81 -14.58 2.38
C TYR A 225 -10.27 -14.23 2.74
N LEU A 226 -10.65 -14.29 4.02
CA LEU A 226 -12.03 -14.08 4.47
C LEU A 226 -12.20 -12.77 5.26
N THR A 227 -13.25 -12.02 4.95
CA THR A 227 -13.69 -10.87 5.75
C THR A 227 -14.14 -11.31 7.16
N PRO A 228 -14.11 -10.44 8.18
CA PRO A 228 -14.59 -10.78 9.53
C PRO A 228 -16.02 -11.34 9.56
N ALA A 229 -16.93 -10.76 8.76
CA ALA A 229 -18.31 -11.24 8.65
C ALA A 229 -18.40 -12.67 8.10
N GLN A 230 -17.64 -12.98 7.05
CA GLN A 230 -17.55 -14.33 6.50
C GLN A 230 -16.93 -15.31 7.50
N LYS A 231 -15.85 -14.92 8.20
CA LYS A 231 -15.19 -15.73 9.25
C LYS A 231 -16.16 -16.17 10.33
N PHE A 232 -16.94 -15.24 10.90
CA PHE A 232 -17.93 -15.56 11.93
C PHE A 232 -19.11 -16.37 11.39
N THR A 233 -19.52 -16.13 10.14
CA THR A 233 -20.60 -16.89 9.49
C THR A 233 -20.18 -18.33 9.23
N LEU A 234 -18.95 -18.56 8.75
CA LEU A 234 -18.33 -19.87 8.60
C LEU A 234 -18.18 -20.58 9.96
N TYR A 235 -17.56 -19.91 10.95
CA TYR A 235 -17.38 -20.43 12.31
C TYR A 235 -18.70 -20.88 12.96
N ARG A 236 -19.76 -20.09 12.81
CA ARG A 236 -21.10 -20.39 13.35
C ARG A 236 -21.77 -21.57 12.66
N ASN A 237 -21.66 -21.67 11.33
CA ASN A 237 -22.52 -22.53 10.52
C ASN A 237 -21.83 -23.78 9.95
N ILE A 238 -20.51 -23.93 10.04
CA ILE A 238 -19.76 -25.04 9.42
C ILE A 238 -20.34 -26.43 9.74
N ARG A 239 -20.64 -26.71 11.01
CA ARG A 239 -21.25 -27.99 11.45
C ARG A 239 -22.63 -28.26 10.85
N TYR A 240 -23.34 -27.23 10.40
CA TYR A 240 -24.63 -27.35 9.72
C TYR A 240 -24.43 -27.56 8.22
N TRP A 241 -23.50 -26.82 7.60
CA TRP A 241 -23.14 -26.98 6.19
C TRP A 241 -22.61 -28.39 5.90
N GLU A 242 -21.65 -28.90 6.67
CA GLU A 242 -21.11 -30.28 6.55
C GLU A 242 -22.18 -31.39 6.63
N ARG A 243 -23.32 -31.12 7.28
CA ARG A 243 -24.42 -32.09 7.44
C ARG A 243 -25.51 -31.94 6.37
N ASN A 244 -25.46 -30.88 5.58
CA ASN A 244 -26.48 -30.53 4.58
C ASN A 244 -25.89 -30.25 3.19
N THR A 245 -24.60 -30.53 2.97
CA THR A 245 -23.91 -30.45 1.68
C THR A 245 -24.72 -31.11 0.56
N GLY A 246 -24.82 -30.44 -0.58
CA GLY A 246 -25.55 -30.90 -1.76
C GLY A 246 -27.02 -30.49 -1.83
N LYS A 247 -27.54 -29.73 -0.86
CA LYS A 247 -28.84 -29.03 -1.00
C LYS A 247 -28.67 -27.69 -1.71
N ASP A 248 -29.65 -27.34 -2.53
CA ASP A 248 -29.72 -26.07 -3.26
C ASP A 248 -29.70 -24.85 -2.31
N ASP A 249 -30.59 -24.83 -1.31
CA ASP A 249 -30.61 -23.78 -0.25
C ASP A 249 -29.25 -23.51 0.39
N ILE A 250 -28.44 -24.57 0.57
CA ILE A 250 -27.10 -24.47 1.17
C ILE A 250 -26.11 -23.93 0.15
N PHE A 251 -26.19 -24.37 -1.11
CA PHE A 251 -25.34 -23.86 -2.17
C PHE A 251 -25.56 -22.35 -2.40
N THR A 252 -26.81 -21.90 -2.52
CA THR A 252 -27.16 -20.48 -2.64
C THR A 252 -26.67 -19.68 -1.44
N TRP A 253 -26.77 -20.21 -0.22
CA TRP A 253 -26.24 -19.56 0.99
C TRP A 253 -24.70 -19.48 1.00
N LEU A 254 -24.00 -20.50 0.50
CA LEU A 254 -22.54 -20.47 0.36
C LEU A 254 -22.11 -19.42 -0.69
N VAL A 255 -22.82 -19.31 -1.82
CA VAL A 255 -22.60 -18.27 -2.84
C VAL A 255 -22.79 -16.87 -2.27
N ASP A 256 -23.89 -16.64 -1.52
CA ASP A 256 -24.18 -15.37 -0.86
C ASP A 256 -23.05 -14.96 0.12
N VAL A 257 -22.66 -15.89 1.00
CA VAL A 257 -21.60 -15.61 2.00
C VAL A 257 -20.25 -15.37 1.33
N PHE A 258 -19.79 -16.24 0.43
CA PHE A 258 -18.41 -16.21 -0.05
C PHE A 258 -18.18 -15.37 -1.31
N LEU A 259 -19.14 -15.32 -2.24
CA LEU A 259 -18.97 -14.64 -3.52
C LEU A 259 -19.63 -13.26 -3.51
N THR A 260 -20.89 -13.16 -3.08
CA THR A 260 -21.58 -11.86 -2.94
C THR A 260 -20.90 -11.00 -1.87
N GLY A 261 -20.46 -11.61 -0.76
CA GLY A 261 -19.67 -10.93 0.28
C GLY A 261 -18.33 -10.35 -0.19
N TRP A 262 -17.77 -10.84 -1.30
CA TRP A 262 -16.57 -10.30 -1.97
C TRP A 262 -16.90 -9.48 -3.24
N ASN A 263 -18.18 -9.26 -3.52
CA ASN A 263 -18.67 -8.59 -4.74
C ASN A 263 -18.16 -9.25 -6.05
N MET A 264 -18.05 -10.58 -6.07
CA MET A 264 -17.64 -11.38 -7.23
C MET A 264 -18.89 -11.83 -8.03
N PRO A 265 -19.16 -11.29 -9.24
CA PRO A 265 -20.34 -11.68 -9.99
C PRO A 265 -20.26 -13.14 -10.43
N THR A 266 -21.31 -13.89 -10.13
CA THR A 266 -21.38 -15.33 -10.27
C THR A 266 -22.54 -15.71 -11.19
N VAL A 267 -22.26 -16.53 -12.19
CA VAL A 267 -23.15 -16.85 -13.29
C VAL A 267 -23.20 -18.36 -13.48
N ALA A 268 -24.40 -18.94 -13.43
CA ALA A 268 -24.66 -20.30 -13.89
C ALA A 268 -24.93 -20.32 -15.40
N TYR A 269 -24.72 -21.48 -16.02
CA TYR A 269 -25.10 -21.72 -17.41
C TYR A 269 -26.32 -22.63 -17.48
N ASP A 270 -27.33 -22.18 -18.21
CA ASP A 270 -28.40 -23.04 -18.72
C ASP A 270 -28.17 -23.22 -20.23
N VAL A 271 -28.65 -24.34 -20.78
CA VAL A 271 -28.62 -24.59 -22.22
C VAL A 271 -30.04 -24.75 -22.74
N GLY A 272 -30.36 -23.93 -23.74
CA GLY A 272 -31.64 -23.86 -24.43
C GLY A 272 -31.55 -24.42 -25.86
N GLN A 273 -32.70 -24.78 -26.44
CA GLN A 273 -32.84 -24.99 -27.88
C GLN A 273 -33.27 -23.68 -28.56
N GLN A 274 -32.47 -23.17 -29.50
CA GLN A 274 -32.86 -22.00 -30.29
C GLN A 274 -34.04 -22.35 -31.21
N ILE A 275 -35.02 -21.44 -31.28
CA ILE A 275 -36.18 -21.60 -32.17
C ILE A 275 -35.68 -21.59 -33.62
N HIS A 276 -35.93 -22.69 -34.33
CA HIS A 276 -35.59 -22.87 -35.74
C HIS A 276 -36.14 -21.72 -36.61
N ASP A 277 -35.27 -21.09 -37.41
CA ASP A 277 -35.70 -20.11 -38.41
C ASP A 277 -36.37 -20.85 -39.58
N ALA A 278 -37.65 -20.58 -39.82
CA ALA A 278 -38.44 -21.25 -40.85
C ALA A 278 -38.02 -20.91 -42.30
N SER A 279 -36.92 -20.18 -42.50
CA SER A 279 -36.39 -19.84 -43.83
C SER A 279 -35.26 -20.77 -44.33
N ASP A 280 -34.67 -21.62 -43.48
CA ASP A 280 -33.67 -22.63 -43.90
C ASP A 280 -34.20 -24.06 -43.72
N ASP A 281 -34.72 -24.65 -44.81
CA ASP A 281 -35.22 -26.04 -44.84
C ASP A 281 -34.10 -27.12 -44.67
N ASN A 282 -32.82 -26.75 -44.66
CA ASN A 282 -31.72 -27.71 -44.58
C ASN A 282 -31.42 -28.22 -43.15
N HIS A 283 -31.81 -27.48 -42.12
CA HIS A 283 -31.38 -27.71 -40.74
C HIS A 283 -32.55 -27.98 -39.77
N LEU A 284 -33.34 -29.02 -40.04
CA LEU A 284 -34.52 -29.47 -39.26
C LEU A 284 -34.30 -29.78 -37.76
N ARG A 285 -33.09 -29.58 -37.21
CA ARG A 285 -32.76 -29.76 -35.79
C ARG A 285 -32.50 -28.39 -35.15
N PRO A 286 -33.06 -28.09 -33.97
CA PRO A 286 -32.77 -26.83 -33.28
C PRO A 286 -31.31 -26.78 -32.83
N GLU A 287 -30.67 -25.62 -32.98
CA GLU A 287 -29.31 -25.41 -32.50
C GLU A 287 -29.30 -25.25 -30.98
N PRO A 288 -28.41 -25.94 -30.25
CA PRO A 288 -28.27 -25.76 -28.82
C PRO A 288 -27.48 -24.48 -28.52
N VAL A 289 -28.03 -23.62 -27.66
CA VAL A 289 -27.43 -22.34 -27.26
C VAL A 289 -27.41 -22.21 -25.74
N GLY A 290 -26.26 -21.81 -25.21
CA GLY A 290 -26.14 -21.47 -23.79
C GLY A 290 -26.68 -20.07 -23.50
N TYR A 291 -27.29 -19.88 -22.34
CA TYR A 291 -27.57 -18.55 -21.80
C TYR A 291 -27.11 -18.41 -20.35
N LYS A 292 -26.66 -17.20 -20.01
CA LYS A 292 -26.12 -16.85 -18.69
C LYS A 292 -27.22 -16.53 -17.69
N VAL A 293 -27.26 -17.26 -16.59
CA VAL A 293 -28.18 -17.02 -15.46
C VAL A 293 -27.39 -16.45 -14.28
N PRO A 294 -27.62 -15.20 -13.84
CA PRO A 294 -26.93 -14.65 -12.68
C PRO A 294 -27.40 -15.36 -11.39
N LEU A 295 -26.46 -15.71 -10.50
CA LEU A 295 -26.76 -16.32 -9.21
C LEU A 295 -26.79 -15.31 -8.05
N ASN A 296 -26.19 -14.14 -8.20
CA ASN A 296 -26.06 -13.16 -7.10
C ASN A 296 -26.37 -11.69 -7.41
N PHE A 297 -26.31 -11.26 -8.68
CA PHE A 297 -26.64 -9.89 -9.07
C PHE A 297 -27.69 -9.87 -10.17
N ASP A 298 -28.87 -9.34 -9.85
CA ASP A 298 -30.01 -9.25 -10.79
C ASP A 298 -29.71 -8.37 -12.03
N GLU A 299 -28.78 -7.42 -11.91
CA GLU A 299 -28.40 -6.49 -12.99
C GLU A 299 -27.21 -6.98 -13.83
N ILE A 300 -27.48 -7.81 -14.84
CA ILE A 300 -26.59 -7.90 -16.01
C ILE A 300 -26.89 -6.69 -16.91
N GLN A 301 -26.07 -5.64 -16.89
CA GLN A 301 -26.20 -4.48 -17.78
C GLN A 301 -25.71 -4.80 -19.21
N GLY A 302 -26.38 -5.75 -19.87
CA GLY A 302 -26.23 -6.11 -21.27
C GLY A 302 -27.58 -6.48 -21.87
N GLY A 303 -27.81 -6.12 -23.14
CA GLY A 303 -29.01 -6.55 -23.86
C GLY A 303 -29.12 -8.07 -23.97
N ARG A 304 -30.31 -8.60 -24.26
CA ARG A 304 -30.58 -10.06 -24.35
C ARG A 304 -29.57 -10.81 -25.22
N ASP A 305 -29.11 -10.22 -26.32
CA ASP A 305 -28.18 -10.86 -27.25
C ASP A 305 -26.75 -11.01 -26.67
N LEU A 306 -26.37 -10.24 -25.64
CA LEU A 306 -25.08 -10.37 -24.93
C LEU A 306 -25.08 -11.51 -23.89
N GLN A 307 -26.20 -12.21 -23.73
CA GLN A 307 -26.36 -13.31 -22.76
C GLN A 307 -26.19 -14.69 -23.41
N LEU A 308 -26.25 -14.79 -24.74
CA LEU A 308 -26.09 -16.02 -25.50
C LEU A 308 -24.61 -16.41 -25.62
N VAL A 309 -24.32 -17.70 -25.51
CA VAL A 309 -22.98 -18.30 -25.54
C VAL A 309 -23.06 -19.63 -26.31
N SER A 310 -22.10 -19.93 -27.18
CA SER A 310 -22.09 -21.21 -27.90
C SER A 310 -21.80 -22.40 -26.96
N THR A 311 -22.28 -23.61 -27.29
CA THR A 311 -21.93 -24.82 -26.53
C THR A 311 -20.42 -25.08 -26.53
N THR A 312 -19.73 -24.73 -27.62
CA THR A 312 -18.27 -24.76 -27.73
C THR A 312 -17.59 -23.84 -26.71
N GLU A 313 -18.07 -22.60 -26.52
CA GLU A 313 -17.54 -21.69 -25.51
C GLU A 313 -17.77 -22.18 -24.07
N ILE A 314 -18.89 -22.87 -23.81
CA ILE A 314 -19.16 -23.50 -22.50
C ILE A 314 -18.13 -24.60 -22.24
N ILE A 315 -17.92 -25.54 -23.18
CA ILE A 315 -16.95 -26.63 -23.02
C ILE A 315 -15.51 -26.11 -22.94
N ASN A 316 -15.17 -25.05 -23.70
CA ASN A 316 -13.85 -24.42 -23.62
C ASN A 316 -13.52 -23.88 -22.22
N LYS A 317 -14.53 -23.55 -21.39
CA LYS A 317 -14.32 -23.15 -19.98
C LYS A 317 -14.08 -24.34 -19.06
N GLU A 318 -14.58 -25.51 -19.40
CA GLU A 318 -14.33 -26.76 -18.68
C GLU A 318 -13.02 -27.45 -19.09
N TYR A 319 -12.45 -27.08 -20.24
CA TYR A 319 -11.20 -27.63 -20.79
C TYR A 319 -10.09 -27.74 -19.72
N GLY A 320 -9.81 -26.65 -18.99
CA GLY A 320 -8.76 -26.59 -17.98
C GLY A 320 -9.06 -27.29 -16.64
N LEU A 321 -10.21 -27.96 -16.49
CA LEU A 321 -10.58 -28.63 -15.24
C LEU A 321 -9.94 -30.02 -15.07
N ALA A 322 -9.58 -30.70 -16.16
CA ALA A 322 -8.91 -32.00 -16.12
C ALA A 322 -7.94 -32.19 -17.30
N ASP A 323 -6.80 -32.83 -17.03
CA ASP A 323 -5.64 -32.91 -17.93
C ASP A 323 -5.93 -33.60 -19.27
N GLU A 324 -6.81 -34.62 -19.29
CA GLU A 324 -7.14 -35.38 -20.50
C GLU A 324 -8.32 -34.82 -21.32
N ASN A 325 -8.94 -33.71 -20.89
CA ASN A 325 -10.15 -33.16 -21.56
C ASN A 325 -9.92 -32.84 -23.04
N TYR A 326 -8.71 -32.44 -23.43
CA TYR A 326 -8.37 -32.09 -24.81
C TYR A 326 -8.44 -33.26 -25.80
N LEU A 327 -8.28 -34.50 -25.32
CA LEU A 327 -8.29 -35.69 -26.19
C LEU A 327 -9.69 -36.05 -26.69
N TYR A 328 -10.72 -35.72 -25.91
CA TYR A 328 -12.10 -36.15 -26.14
C TYR A 328 -13.04 -34.99 -26.50
N GLN A 329 -12.55 -33.74 -26.49
CA GLN A 329 -13.37 -32.55 -26.63
C GLN A 329 -14.25 -32.54 -27.89
N GLU A 330 -13.68 -32.83 -29.07
CA GLU A 330 -14.44 -32.80 -30.33
C GLU A 330 -15.49 -33.92 -30.41
N GLU A 331 -15.18 -35.12 -29.91
CA GLU A 331 -16.11 -36.24 -29.86
C GLU A 331 -17.28 -35.94 -28.92
N MET A 332 -16.98 -35.48 -27.70
CA MET A 332 -17.96 -35.12 -26.68
C MET A 332 -18.81 -33.91 -27.08
N LEU A 333 -18.24 -32.89 -27.75
CA LEU A 333 -18.99 -31.74 -28.25
C LEU A 333 -20.02 -32.14 -29.32
N ASN A 334 -19.64 -33.03 -30.24
CA ASN A 334 -20.54 -33.54 -31.27
C ASN A 334 -21.68 -34.39 -30.66
N GLU A 335 -21.36 -35.29 -29.73
CA GLU A 335 -22.36 -36.09 -29.02
C GLU A 335 -23.30 -35.20 -28.17
N LEU A 336 -22.75 -34.21 -27.45
CA LEU A 336 -23.53 -33.27 -26.66
C LEU A 336 -24.48 -32.45 -27.53
N ASN A 337 -23.99 -31.89 -28.65
CA ASN A 337 -24.82 -31.11 -29.57
C ASN A 337 -25.93 -31.96 -30.20
N GLU A 338 -25.66 -33.22 -30.58
CA GLU A 338 -26.71 -34.13 -31.05
C GLU A 338 -27.75 -34.40 -29.95
N ASN A 339 -27.32 -34.77 -28.74
CA ASN A 339 -28.22 -35.04 -27.61
C ASN A 339 -29.08 -33.83 -27.21
N LEU A 340 -28.49 -32.62 -27.18
CA LEU A 340 -29.20 -31.37 -26.89
C LEU A 340 -30.12 -30.92 -28.04
N SER A 341 -29.80 -31.23 -29.30
CA SER A 341 -30.72 -30.99 -30.42
C SER A 341 -31.94 -31.92 -30.42
N LEU A 342 -31.84 -33.07 -29.73
CA LEU A 342 -32.86 -34.13 -29.71
C LEU A 342 -33.62 -34.23 -28.37
N THR A 343 -33.26 -33.45 -27.34
CA THR A 343 -33.96 -33.48 -26.05
C THR A 343 -35.39 -32.96 -26.15
N GLN A 344 -36.28 -33.49 -25.30
CA GLN A 344 -37.67 -33.07 -25.18
C GLN A 344 -37.86 -31.86 -24.25
N TYR A 345 -36.84 -31.53 -23.46
CA TYR A 345 -36.85 -30.39 -22.53
C TYR A 345 -35.99 -29.29 -23.16
N PRO A 346 -36.59 -28.21 -23.69
CA PRO A 346 -35.85 -27.22 -24.46
C PRO A 346 -34.81 -26.48 -23.62
N ASP A 347 -35.10 -26.25 -22.33
CA ASP A 347 -34.21 -25.59 -21.38
C ASP A 347 -33.72 -26.62 -20.35
N GLN A 348 -32.40 -26.70 -20.16
CA GLN A 348 -31.76 -27.59 -19.18
C GLN A 348 -30.69 -26.83 -18.37
N PRO A 349 -30.75 -26.85 -17.02
CA PRO A 349 -29.72 -26.24 -16.20
C PRO A 349 -28.44 -27.10 -16.20
N THR A 350 -27.29 -26.45 -16.33
CA THR A 350 -25.99 -27.12 -16.17
C THR A 350 -25.49 -27.01 -14.73
N LYS A 351 -24.36 -27.65 -14.44
CA LYS A 351 -23.63 -27.51 -13.17
C LYS A 351 -22.35 -26.69 -13.30
N LEU A 352 -22.20 -25.95 -14.40
CA LEU A 352 -21.09 -25.04 -14.62
C LEU A 352 -21.42 -23.66 -14.06
N ILE A 353 -20.51 -23.14 -13.24
CA ILE A 353 -20.62 -21.85 -12.60
C ILE A 353 -19.37 -21.03 -12.92
N GLU A 354 -19.53 -19.94 -13.65
CA GLU A 354 -18.48 -18.95 -13.90
C GLU A 354 -18.50 -17.89 -12.80
N ILE A 355 -17.35 -17.70 -12.18
CA ILE A 355 -17.11 -16.66 -11.18
C ILE A 355 -16.19 -15.64 -11.83
N THR A 356 -16.60 -14.38 -11.79
CA THR A 356 -15.80 -13.24 -12.27
C THR A 356 -15.26 -12.44 -11.09
N ALA A 357 -14.00 -12.03 -11.18
CA ALA A 357 -13.38 -11.09 -10.25
C ALA A 357 -12.88 -9.85 -11.00
N ILE A 358 -13.15 -8.68 -10.42
CA ILE A 358 -12.62 -7.39 -10.88
C ILE A 358 -11.46 -7.03 -9.95
N ASP A 359 -10.32 -6.65 -10.51
CA ASP A 359 -9.21 -6.16 -9.70
C ASP A 359 -9.43 -4.70 -9.26
N PRO A 360 -9.52 -4.39 -7.95
CA PRO A 360 -9.61 -3.01 -7.47
C PRO A 360 -8.34 -2.20 -7.70
N GLU A 361 -7.16 -2.82 -7.84
CA GLU A 361 -5.90 -2.13 -8.17
C GLU A 361 -6.01 -1.49 -9.57
N ALA A 362 -6.62 -2.20 -10.52
CA ALA A 362 -6.88 -1.70 -11.88
C ALA A 362 -7.81 -0.47 -11.93
N VAL A 363 -8.54 -0.19 -10.82
CA VAL A 363 -9.49 0.93 -10.67
C VAL A 363 -8.93 2.05 -9.77
N GLU A 364 -7.77 1.88 -9.14
CA GLU A 364 -7.12 2.92 -8.31
C GLU A 364 -6.19 3.81 -9.16
N ARG A 365 -6.11 5.11 -8.83
CA ARG A 365 -5.34 6.09 -9.61
C ARG A 365 -3.82 5.82 -9.62
N ASP A 366 -3.28 5.54 -8.44
CA ASP A 366 -1.86 5.27 -8.23
C ASP A 366 -1.70 3.76 -8.04
N GLN A 367 -1.10 3.07 -9.03
CA GLN A 367 -0.80 1.64 -8.96
C GLN A 367 0.45 1.37 -8.10
N LEU A 368 0.52 0.17 -7.51
CA LEU A 368 1.63 -0.30 -6.71
C LEU A 368 2.93 -0.35 -7.51
N ASP A 369 2.94 -1.05 -8.65
CA ASP A 369 4.12 -1.31 -9.49
C ASP A 369 4.84 -0.01 -9.88
N MET A 370 4.05 0.99 -10.28
CA MET A 370 4.53 2.33 -10.63
C MET A 370 5.14 3.03 -9.43
N THR A 371 4.48 2.99 -8.27
CA THR A 371 4.97 3.63 -7.06
C THR A 371 6.25 2.95 -6.56
N LEU A 372 6.30 1.63 -6.67
CA LEU A 372 7.39 0.77 -6.26
C LEU A 372 8.64 0.99 -7.12
N PHE A 373 8.52 1.04 -8.45
CA PHE A 373 9.66 1.36 -9.32
C PHE A 373 10.19 2.79 -9.11
N ASN A 374 9.30 3.78 -8.98
CA ASN A 374 9.70 5.17 -8.74
C ASN A 374 10.42 5.35 -7.39
N GLU A 375 9.96 4.66 -6.34
CA GLU A 375 10.58 4.69 -5.02
C GLU A 375 11.88 3.89 -4.95
N LEU A 376 11.98 2.76 -5.67
CA LEU A 376 13.20 1.97 -5.84
C LEU A 376 14.34 2.83 -6.40
N LEU A 377 14.10 3.49 -7.54
CA LEU A 377 15.08 4.36 -8.19
C LEU A 377 15.55 5.48 -7.24
N HIS A 378 14.61 6.16 -6.58
CA HIS A 378 14.94 7.27 -5.69
C HIS A 378 15.75 6.82 -4.45
N LEU A 379 15.37 5.70 -3.81
CA LEU A 379 16.07 5.17 -2.63
C LEU A 379 17.45 4.59 -2.98
N ALA A 380 17.61 4.01 -4.18
CA ALA A 380 18.90 3.56 -4.71
C ALA A 380 19.82 4.75 -5.04
N CYS A 381 19.31 5.80 -5.70
CA CYS A 381 20.07 7.04 -5.96
C CYS A 381 20.52 7.74 -4.66
N LEU A 382 19.65 7.80 -3.64
CA LEU A 382 19.98 8.30 -2.31
C LEU A 382 20.93 7.40 -1.50
N GLY A 383 21.21 6.18 -1.97
CA GLY A 383 22.06 5.20 -1.27
C GLY A 383 21.45 4.62 0.01
N ARG A 384 20.14 4.81 0.25
CA ARG A 384 19.42 4.21 1.40
C ARG A 384 18.99 2.77 1.14
N TYR A 385 18.88 2.38 -0.13
CA TYR A 385 18.72 1.00 -0.56
C TYR A 385 19.96 0.61 -1.37
N ASN A 386 20.88 -0.11 -0.72
CA ASN A 386 22.16 -0.52 -1.30
C ASN A 386 22.57 -1.89 -0.75
N ILE A 387 21.85 -2.92 -1.21
CA ILE A 387 22.06 -4.32 -0.87
C ILE A 387 22.90 -4.97 -1.99
N GLN A 388 23.63 -6.03 -1.64
CA GLN A 388 24.25 -6.94 -2.60
C GLN A 388 23.27 -8.07 -2.92
N HIS A 389 22.83 -8.12 -4.17
CA HIS A 389 21.90 -9.11 -4.69
C HIS A 389 22.68 -10.21 -5.41
N GLU A 390 22.17 -11.44 -5.36
CA GLU A 390 22.73 -12.58 -6.09
C GLU A 390 21.76 -12.94 -7.23
N ILE A 391 22.27 -12.95 -8.47
CA ILE A 391 21.50 -13.34 -9.67
C ILE A 391 22.31 -14.35 -10.48
N ILE A 392 21.64 -15.31 -11.10
CA ILE A 392 22.29 -16.34 -11.93
C ILE A 392 22.54 -15.75 -13.32
N ASN A 393 23.76 -15.90 -13.84
CA ASN A 393 24.07 -15.53 -15.21
C ASN A 393 23.55 -16.63 -16.17
N PRO A 394 22.67 -16.30 -17.14
CA PRO A 394 22.11 -17.27 -18.08
C PRO A 394 23.15 -17.93 -19.00
N THR A 395 24.28 -17.28 -19.28
CA THR A 395 25.24 -17.78 -20.29
C THR A 395 26.20 -18.83 -19.76
N ASN A 396 26.57 -18.76 -18.48
CA ASN A 396 27.55 -19.65 -17.86
C ASN A 396 27.04 -20.37 -16.60
N GLY A 397 25.90 -19.97 -16.04
CA GLY A 397 25.31 -20.54 -14.83
C GLY A 397 25.96 -20.09 -13.51
N ASP A 398 26.91 -19.16 -13.53
CA ASP A 398 27.57 -18.64 -12.33
C ASP A 398 26.66 -17.64 -11.58
N THR A 399 26.78 -17.59 -10.25
CA THR A 399 26.09 -16.59 -9.43
C THR A 399 26.87 -15.27 -9.40
N MET A 400 26.28 -14.22 -9.96
CA MET A 400 26.83 -12.86 -9.97
C MET A 400 26.34 -12.11 -8.73
N ARG A 401 27.27 -11.40 -8.07
CA ARG A 401 26.96 -10.46 -6.99
C ARG A 401 26.94 -9.04 -7.52
N MET A 402 25.79 -8.37 -7.42
CA MET A 402 25.55 -7.05 -7.97
C MET A 402 25.02 -6.12 -6.88
N SER A 403 25.48 -4.87 -6.84
CA SER A 403 24.81 -3.85 -6.03
C SER A 403 23.42 -3.53 -6.57
N THR A 404 22.52 -3.03 -5.73
CA THR A 404 21.18 -2.56 -6.12
C THR A 404 21.21 -1.65 -7.36
N LYS A 405 22.18 -0.72 -7.46
CA LYS A 405 22.31 0.19 -8.61
C LYS A 405 22.71 -0.55 -9.90
N GLU A 406 23.59 -1.54 -9.79
CA GLU A 406 24.01 -2.37 -10.93
C GLU A 406 22.87 -3.28 -11.38
N LEU A 407 22.11 -3.85 -10.45
CA LEU A 407 20.95 -4.69 -10.79
C LEU A 407 19.80 -3.87 -11.40
N ILE A 408 19.60 -2.60 -11.00
CA ILE A 408 18.69 -1.68 -11.70
C ILE A 408 19.16 -1.40 -13.13
N ALA A 409 20.47 -1.23 -13.37
CA ALA A 409 20.99 -1.06 -14.74
C ALA A 409 20.77 -2.32 -15.59
N LEU A 410 21.00 -3.52 -15.01
CA LEU A 410 20.68 -4.79 -15.68
C LEU A 410 19.18 -4.88 -16.02
N TYR A 411 18.30 -4.58 -15.05
CA TYR A 411 16.85 -4.55 -15.24
C TYR A 411 16.43 -3.64 -16.40
N LEU A 412 16.98 -2.42 -16.47
CA LEU A 412 16.68 -1.48 -17.55
C LEU A 412 17.07 -2.05 -18.91
N TYR A 413 18.31 -2.54 -19.06
CA TYR A 413 18.75 -3.15 -20.32
C TYR A 413 17.90 -4.36 -20.71
N ALA A 414 17.69 -5.28 -19.77
CA ALA A 414 16.90 -6.50 -19.96
C ALA A 414 15.45 -6.19 -20.37
N GLY A 415 14.82 -5.19 -19.75
CA GLY A 415 13.47 -4.76 -20.09
C GLY A 415 13.36 -4.15 -21.49
N PHE A 416 14.25 -3.22 -21.86
CA PHE A 416 14.24 -2.61 -23.20
C PHE A 416 14.62 -3.60 -24.31
N GLN A 417 15.55 -4.52 -24.06
CA GLN A 417 15.98 -5.52 -25.02
C GLN A 417 14.97 -6.68 -25.16
N GLY A 418 14.41 -7.16 -24.05
CA GLY A 418 13.47 -8.28 -24.03
C GLY A 418 12.09 -7.95 -24.57
N TYR A 419 11.48 -6.83 -24.13
CA TYR A 419 10.12 -6.46 -24.52
C TYR A 419 10.05 -5.57 -25.77
N SER A 420 11.06 -4.71 -26.01
CA SER A 420 11.03 -3.74 -27.12
C SER A 420 12.09 -4.01 -28.21
N GLY A 421 13.04 -4.91 -27.99
CA GLY A 421 14.16 -5.15 -28.91
C GLY A 421 15.14 -3.99 -29.06
N ILE A 422 15.16 -3.05 -28.11
CA ILE A 422 15.97 -1.83 -28.16
C ILE A 422 17.26 -2.02 -27.34
N THR A 423 18.39 -2.09 -28.04
CA THR A 423 19.73 -2.12 -27.41
C THR A 423 20.10 -0.75 -26.87
N LEU A 424 20.36 -0.64 -25.56
CA LEU A 424 20.89 0.58 -24.95
C LEU A 424 22.43 0.61 -24.98
N GLU A 425 23.03 1.68 -25.53
CA GLU A 425 24.48 1.88 -25.52
C GLU A 425 24.97 2.51 -24.20
N HIS A 426 24.27 3.54 -23.74
CA HIS A 426 24.56 4.31 -22.53
C HIS A 426 23.51 4.08 -21.44
N ILE A 427 23.91 4.24 -20.17
CA ILE A 427 22.99 4.16 -19.03
C ILE A 427 22.20 5.48 -18.93
N PRO A 428 20.86 5.48 -19.10
CA PRO A 428 20.08 6.71 -19.15
C PRO A 428 19.89 7.34 -17.76
N THR A 429 19.83 8.67 -17.70
CA THR A 429 19.27 9.35 -16.53
C THR A 429 17.74 9.27 -16.56
N LEU A 430 17.15 8.95 -15.40
CA LEU A 430 15.71 8.72 -15.28
C LEU A 430 15.05 9.80 -14.42
N ASN A 431 13.78 10.10 -14.68
CA ASN A 431 12.98 10.95 -13.81
C ASN A 431 12.03 10.09 -12.99
N CYS A 432 12.24 10.07 -11.67
CA CYS A 432 11.34 9.43 -10.72
C CYS A 432 10.13 10.36 -10.50
N HIS A 433 8.90 9.85 -10.62
CA HIS A 433 7.66 10.63 -10.54
C HIS A 433 6.81 10.29 -9.29
N GLY A 434 6.23 11.31 -8.67
CA GLY A 434 5.23 11.15 -7.59
C GLY A 434 5.78 10.53 -6.29
N VAL A 435 7.07 10.74 -6.03
CA VAL A 435 7.87 10.13 -4.95
C VAL A 435 7.76 10.92 -3.65
N LEU A 436 7.70 10.22 -2.51
CA LEU A 436 7.59 10.87 -1.20
C LEU A 436 8.92 11.48 -0.72
N ILE A 437 8.88 12.71 -0.20
CA ILE A 437 10.01 13.32 0.53
C ILE A 437 10.51 12.40 1.67
N LYS A 438 11.80 12.04 1.63
CA LYS A 438 12.47 11.13 2.60
C LYS A 438 13.10 11.84 3.81
N ARG A 439 12.45 12.90 4.30
CA ARG A 439 12.81 13.60 5.54
C ARG A 439 11.54 14.03 6.28
N TRP A 440 11.63 14.23 7.59
CA TRP A 440 10.52 14.80 8.36
C TRP A 440 10.31 16.24 7.92
N VAL A 441 9.05 16.64 7.92
CA VAL A 441 8.63 18.01 7.66
C VAL A 441 7.89 18.45 8.91
N THR A 442 8.42 19.47 9.59
CA THR A 442 7.85 19.93 10.86
C THR A 442 6.53 20.68 10.60
N VAL A 443 5.68 20.76 11.62
CA VAL A 443 4.42 21.52 11.56
C VAL A 443 4.70 22.97 11.18
N ASP A 444 5.75 23.57 11.74
CA ASP A 444 6.14 24.96 11.48
C ASP A 444 6.57 25.18 10.02
N GLU A 445 7.31 24.22 9.43
CA GLU A 445 7.73 24.28 8.03
C GLU A 445 6.52 24.22 7.07
N LEU A 446 5.56 23.33 7.34
CA LEU A 446 4.34 23.20 6.52
C LEU A 446 3.43 24.43 6.66
N MET A 447 3.31 24.98 7.86
CA MET A 447 2.53 26.21 8.08
C MET A 447 3.16 27.43 7.39
N ALA A 448 4.49 27.46 7.24
CA ALA A 448 5.21 28.49 6.49
C ALA A 448 5.14 28.31 4.96
N PHE A 449 4.91 27.08 4.46
CA PHE A 449 4.71 26.81 3.02
C PHE A 449 3.31 27.19 2.53
N LEU A 450 2.31 27.19 3.43
CA LEU A 450 0.93 27.52 3.08
C LEU A 450 0.68 29.05 3.01
N PRO A 451 -0.29 29.50 2.18
CA PRO A 451 -0.65 30.91 2.10
C PRO A 451 -1.21 31.44 3.42
N GLU A 452 -0.94 32.71 3.72
CA GLU A 452 -1.38 33.36 4.95
C GLU A 452 -2.91 33.34 5.08
N ALA A 453 -3.40 32.95 6.26
CA ALA A 453 -4.82 32.78 6.55
C ALA A 453 -5.12 33.08 8.03
N TYR A 454 -6.40 33.05 8.42
CA TYR A 454 -6.78 33.26 9.81
C TYR A 454 -6.15 32.18 10.74
N PRO A 455 -5.73 32.55 11.96
CA PRO A 455 -5.09 31.62 12.89
C PRO A 455 -5.91 30.35 13.10
N GLY A 456 -5.28 29.19 12.89
CA GLY A 456 -5.92 27.88 13.06
C GLY A 456 -6.60 27.29 11.82
N ARG A 457 -6.76 28.00 10.70
CA ARG A 457 -7.38 27.45 9.47
C ARG A 457 -6.72 26.15 9.02
N TRP A 458 -5.41 26.20 8.82
CA TRP A 458 -4.65 25.11 8.23
C TRP A 458 -4.25 24.00 9.22
N THR A 459 -4.35 24.26 10.52
CA THR A 459 -3.90 23.34 11.58
C THR A 459 -4.50 21.92 11.47
N PRO A 460 -5.80 21.70 11.14
CA PRO A 460 -6.35 20.35 10.98
C PRO A 460 -5.75 19.60 9.77
N THR A 461 -5.56 20.30 8.66
CA THR A 461 -5.02 19.75 7.41
C THR A 461 -3.52 19.46 7.53
N VAL A 462 -2.75 20.39 8.10
CA VAL A 462 -1.31 20.19 8.38
C VAL A 462 -1.10 19.05 9.38
N ASN A 463 -1.89 18.97 10.46
CA ASN A 463 -1.82 17.84 11.39
C ASN A 463 -2.05 16.51 10.68
N TYR A 464 -3.10 16.40 9.84
CA TYR A 464 -3.36 15.17 9.08
C TYR A 464 -2.20 14.75 8.17
N TYR A 465 -1.54 15.70 7.49
CA TYR A 465 -0.38 15.41 6.64
C TYR A 465 0.85 14.94 7.44
N VAL A 466 1.09 15.54 8.61
CA VAL A 466 2.18 15.14 9.53
C VAL A 466 1.87 13.79 10.19
N ASP A 467 0.63 13.57 10.62
CA ASP A 467 0.20 12.34 11.30
C ASP A 467 0.19 11.14 10.33
N THR A 468 -0.04 11.36 9.04
CA THR A 468 0.09 10.36 7.97
C THR A 468 1.48 10.32 7.34
N HIS A 469 2.51 10.97 7.91
CA HIS A 469 3.87 10.93 7.34
C HIS A 469 4.62 9.66 7.67
N THR A 470 5.12 9.00 6.62
CA THR A 470 5.86 7.75 6.66
C THR A 470 7.29 8.01 6.22
N GLU A 471 8.26 7.51 6.99
CA GLU A 471 9.66 7.75 6.68
C GLU A 471 10.53 6.51 6.78
N ILE A 472 11.50 6.48 5.88
CA ILE A 472 12.53 5.47 5.76
C ILE A 472 13.83 6.12 6.24
N TYR A 473 14.08 6.02 7.54
CA TYR A 473 15.23 6.63 8.21
C TYR A 473 16.49 5.78 8.17
N SER A 474 16.33 4.48 8.34
CA SER A 474 17.40 3.49 8.22
C SER A 474 17.72 3.23 6.76
N ASN A 475 18.91 2.69 6.52
CA ASN A 475 19.13 1.93 5.30
C ASN A 475 18.22 0.70 5.35
N LEU A 476 17.55 0.41 4.24
CA LEU A 476 16.73 -0.78 4.08
C LEU A 476 17.68 -1.97 3.83
N LEU A 477 17.57 -3.01 4.66
CA LEU A 477 18.52 -4.12 4.74
C LEU A 477 18.02 -5.38 4.01
N SER A 478 16.73 -5.47 3.70
CA SER A 478 16.13 -6.49 2.84
C SER A 478 15.21 -5.88 1.78
N ALA A 479 14.85 -6.68 0.77
CA ALA A 479 13.82 -6.31 -0.20
C ALA A 479 12.41 -6.34 0.42
N ASP A 480 12.16 -7.16 1.46
CA ASP A 480 10.89 -7.19 2.19
C ASP A 480 10.63 -5.88 2.95
N GLU A 481 11.64 -5.38 3.68
CA GLU A 481 11.58 -4.07 4.36
C GLU A 481 11.30 -2.94 3.36
N PHE A 482 11.88 -3.03 2.16
CA PHE A 482 11.61 -2.09 1.07
C PHE A 482 10.14 -2.16 0.63
N TYR A 483 9.63 -3.36 0.32
CA TYR A 483 8.24 -3.57 -0.11
C TYR A 483 7.23 -3.04 0.92
N GLU A 484 7.35 -3.43 2.19
CA GLU A 484 6.47 -2.96 3.27
C GLU A 484 6.47 -1.43 3.38
N SER A 485 7.66 -0.82 3.26
CA SER A 485 7.80 0.64 3.34
C SER A 485 7.10 1.36 2.18
N VAL A 486 7.18 0.81 0.96
CA VAL A 486 6.54 1.34 -0.25
C VAL A 486 5.03 1.16 -0.20
N ALA A 487 4.54 -0.04 0.17
CA ALA A 487 3.11 -0.31 0.30
C ALA A 487 2.45 0.67 1.28
N LYS A 488 3.12 0.96 2.41
CA LYS A 488 2.66 1.96 3.39
C LYS A 488 2.70 3.39 2.85
N ILE A 489 3.70 3.75 2.03
CA ILE A 489 3.75 5.06 1.35
C ILE A 489 2.58 5.21 0.37
N LEU A 490 2.27 4.15 -0.40
CA LEU A 490 1.15 4.12 -1.34
C LEU A 490 -0.20 4.24 -0.63
N GLU A 491 -0.41 3.49 0.46
CA GLU A 491 -1.63 3.58 1.26
C GLU A 491 -1.86 5.02 1.75
N MET A 492 -0.81 5.65 2.30
CA MET A 492 -0.88 7.06 2.74
C MET A 492 -1.05 8.02 1.57
N LYS A 493 -0.49 7.74 0.38
CA LYS A 493 -0.70 8.54 -0.85
C LYS A 493 -2.15 8.49 -1.32
N ARG A 494 -2.72 7.28 -1.46
CA ARG A 494 -4.14 7.06 -1.77
C ARG A 494 -5.04 7.73 -0.72
N ASN A 495 -4.74 7.59 0.57
CA ASN A 495 -5.50 8.21 1.66
C ASN A 495 -5.44 9.76 1.63
N ARG A 496 -4.27 10.36 1.41
CA ARG A 496 -4.12 11.83 1.26
C ARG A 496 -4.84 12.34 0.01
N TRP A 497 -4.79 11.61 -1.10
CA TRP A 497 -5.56 11.98 -2.30
C TRP A 497 -7.07 11.96 -2.02
N LYS A 498 -7.58 10.88 -1.41
CA LYS A 498 -8.99 10.75 -0.98
C LYS A 498 -9.40 11.83 0.03
N TYR A 499 -8.52 12.23 0.94
CA TYR A 499 -8.76 13.32 1.91
C TYR A 499 -8.87 14.70 1.25
N THR A 500 -7.98 15.00 0.30
CA THR A 500 -7.91 16.30 -0.38
C THR A 500 -8.97 16.50 -1.46
N HIS A 501 -9.39 15.42 -2.12
CA HIS A 501 -10.41 15.46 -3.18
C HIS A 501 -11.81 15.09 -2.66
N ASN A 502 -11.99 15.03 -1.33
CA ASN A 502 -13.27 14.74 -0.70
C ASN A 502 -14.29 15.87 -0.94
N ARG A 503 -15.41 15.53 -1.60
CA ARG A 503 -16.55 16.42 -1.91
C ARG A 503 -17.24 17.08 -0.69
N ARG A 504 -16.81 16.77 0.54
CA ARG A 504 -17.32 17.38 1.78
C ARG A 504 -16.39 18.46 2.36
N ARG A 505 -15.29 18.80 1.66
CA ARG A 505 -14.19 19.65 2.18
C ARG A 505 -13.79 20.77 1.20
N ASP A 506 -14.76 21.36 0.52
CA ASP A 506 -14.55 22.33 -0.57
C ASP A 506 -13.83 23.64 -0.16
N THR A 507 -13.62 23.87 1.15
CA THR A 507 -13.02 25.09 1.70
C THR A 507 -11.52 25.01 2.00
N ASP A 508 -10.88 23.84 1.94
CA ASP A 508 -9.45 23.68 2.28
C ASP A 508 -8.67 22.93 1.18
N THR A 509 -9.23 22.83 -0.03
CA THR A 509 -8.64 22.02 -1.11
C THR A 509 -7.34 22.59 -1.66
N ILE A 510 -7.14 23.93 -1.67
CA ILE A 510 -5.86 24.53 -2.07
C ILE A 510 -4.75 24.04 -1.14
N ALA A 511 -4.93 24.17 0.19
CA ALA A 511 -3.91 23.73 1.15
C ALA A 511 -3.66 22.22 1.03
N GLY A 512 -4.71 21.42 0.80
CA GLY A 512 -4.57 20.01 0.46
C GLY A 512 -3.70 19.75 -0.77
N GLN A 513 -4.00 20.38 -1.91
CA GLN A 513 -3.26 20.22 -3.16
C GLN A 513 -1.80 20.70 -3.04
N LEU A 514 -1.58 21.86 -2.43
CA LEU A 514 -0.24 22.39 -2.16
C LEU A 514 0.57 21.44 -1.28
N LEU A 515 0.00 20.92 -0.18
CA LEU A 515 0.67 19.92 0.66
C LEU A 515 0.90 18.61 -0.09
N TYR A 516 -0.04 18.16 -0.93
CA TYR A 516 0.15 16.97 -1.77
C TYR A 516 1.34 17.12 -2.72
N GLN A 517 1.41 18.25 -3.46
CA GLN A 517 2.56 18.59 -4.32
C GLN A 517 3.85 18.83 -3.52
N TYR A 518 3.75 19.31 -2.28
CA TYR A 518 4.90 19.45 -1.40
C TYR A 518 5.52 18.10 -1.09
N TYR A 519 4.70 17.14 -0.66
CA TYR A 519 5.13 15.81 -0.22
C TYR A 519 5.49 14.85 -1.37
N TYR A 520 4.78 14.91 -2.50
CA TYR A 520 5.00 14.04 -3.66
C TYR A 520 5.59 14.83 -4.82
N ARG A 521 6.89 14.63 -5.08
CA ARG A 521 7.65 15.38 -6.09
C ARG A 521 8.22 14.46 -7.16
N SER A 522 8.64 15.06 -8.27
CA SER A 522 9.49 14.38 -9.23
C SER A 522 10.96 14.73 -8.98
N TYR A 523 11.85 13.76 -9.14
CA TYR A 523 13.29 13.90 -8.93
C TYR A 523 14.06 13.34 -10.13
N GLU A 524 15.12 14.04 -10.54
CA GLU A 524 16.08 13.48 -11.50
C GLU A 524 16.98 12.48 -10.78
N CYS A 525 16.97 11.24 -11.26
CA CYS A 525 17.54 10.06 -10.66
C CYS A 525 18.69 9.55 -11.55
N ASP A 526 19.91 9.97 -11.20
CA ASP A 526 21.17 9.49 -11.79
C ASP A 526 21.77 8.40 -10.89
N LEU A 527 22.00 7.21 -11.45
CA LEU A 527 22.56 6.06 -10.72
C LEU A 527 24.03 6.27 -10.32
N LYS A 528 24.81 7.07 -11.06
CA LYS A 528 26.25 7.29 -10.83
C LYS A 528 27.04 5.99 -10.64
N LEU A 529 26.99 5.15 -11.68
CA LEU A 529 27.80 3.93 -11.77
C LEU A 529 29.22 4.25 -12.27
N ASN A 530 30.14 3.32 -12.06
CA ASN A 530 31.54 3.44 -12.49
C ASN A 530 31.76 3.03 -13.97
N PHE A 531 30.70 3.01 -14.78
CA PHE A 531 30.69 2.55 -16.17
C PHE A 531 29.97 3.60 -17.00
N GLU A 532 30.52 3.98 -18.16
CA GLU A 532 29.87 4.94 -19.06
C GLU A 532 28.90 4.22 -20.01
N ASN A 533 29.23 2.98 -20.39
CA ASN A 533 28.51 2.20 -21.42
C ASN A 533 28.10 0.81 -20.91
N TYR A 534 27.02 0.26 -21.46
CA TYR A 534 26.58 -1.10 -21.14
C TYR A 534 27.60 -2.18 -21.54
N ALA A 535 28.40 -1.95 -22.57
CA ALA A 535 29.49 -2.87 -22.96
C ALA A 535 30.54 -3.05 -21.85
N GLU A 536 30.90 -1.99 -21.12
CA GLU A 536 31.84 -2.07 -19.99
C GLU A 536 31.21 -2.78 -18.78
N PHE A 537 29.92 -2.54 -18.56
CA PHE A 537 29.13 -3.18 -17.53
C PHE A 537 29.06 -4.71 -17.74
N PHE A 538 28.67 -5.18 -18.92
CA PHE A 538 28.63 -6.62 -19.22
C PHE A 538 30.02 -7.27 -19.21
N ALA A 539 31.06 -6.56 -19.66
CA ALA A 539 32.44 -7.04 -19.59
C ALA A 539 32.93 -7.27 -18.15
N LYS A 540 32.53 -6.43 -17.18
CA LYS A 540 32.83 -6.64 -15.75
C LYS A 540 32.20 -7.92 -15.21
N PHE A 541 30.96 -8.21 -15.60
CA PHE A 541 30.19 -9.36 -15.10
C PHE A 541 30.40 -10.64 -15.93
N ALA A 542 31.25 -10.60 -16.97
CA ALA A 542 31.50 -11.70 -17.89
C ALA A 542 30.21 -12.28 -18.54
N MET A 543 29.22 -11.42 -18.75
CA MET A 543 27.98 -11.77 -19.43
C MET A 543 28.12 -11.52 -20.93
N ASP A 544 27.83 -12.52 -21.74
CA ASP A 544 27.81 -12.40 -23.19
C ASP A 544 26.40 -12.01 -23.63
N TYR A 545 26.19 -10.73 -23.91
CA TYR A 545 24.89 -10.15 -24.22
C TYR A 545 24.43 -10.45 -25.65
N GLU A 546 25.30 -10.96 -26.54
CA GLU A 546 24.96 -11.29 -27.93
C GLU A 546 24.26 -12.67 -28.07
N ILE A 547 24.42 -13.56 -27.08
CA ILE A 547 23.94 -14.95 -27.12
C ILE A 547 22.54 -15.11 -26.49
N ILE A 548 22.10 -14.16 -25.67
CA ILE A 548 20.85 -14.24 -24.89
C ILE A 548 19.64 -13.88 -25.78
N SER A 549 18.59 -14.72 -25.77
CA SER A 549 17.36 -14.48 -26.53
C SER A 549 16.49 -13.38 -25.92
N SER A 550 15.57 -12.80 -26.69
CA SER A 550 14.61 -11.80 -26.19
C SER A 550 13.72 -12.33 -25.06
N GLU A 551 13.30 -13.59 -25.14
CA GLU A 551 12.54 -14.28 -24.08
C GLU A 551 13.37 -14.36 -22.79
N SER A 552 14.62 -14.83 -22.86
CA SER A 552 15.50 -14.89 -21.69
C SER A 552 15.83 -13.50 -21.13
N TRP A 553 15.89 -12.45 -21.96
CA TRP A 553 16.00 -11.07 -21.47
C TRP A 553 14.75 -10.60 -20.72
N ALA A 554 13.55 -10.99 -21.17
CA ALA A 554 12.31 -10.70 -20.45
C ALA A 554 12.27 -11.43 -19.09
N ASP A 555 12.65 -12.71 -19.04
CA ASP A 555 12.77 -13.48 -17.79
C ASP A 555 13.76 -12.82 -16.82
N ILE A 556 14.95 -12.42 -17.29
CA ILE A 556 15.96 -11.71 -16.48
C ILE A 556 15.43 -10.37 -15.96
N ALA A 557 14.60 -9.66 -16.73
CA ALA A 557 13.98 -8.42 -16.27
C ALA A 557 12.97 -8.66 -15.14
N VAL A 558 12.14 -9.71 -15.24
CA VAL A 558 11.20 -10.10 -14.19
C VAL A 558 11.96 -10.55 -12.93
N ASP A 559 12.95 -11.45 -13.07
CA ASP A 559 13.79 -11.91 -11.96
C ASP A 559 14.53 -10.76 -11.27
N ALA A 560 15.16 -9.86 -12.04
CA ALA A 560 15.86 -8.71 -11.48
C ALA A 560 14.92 -7.77 -10.72
N PHE A 561 13.70 -7.54 -11.23
CA PHE A 561 12.68 -6.75 -10.53
C PHE A 561 12.22 -7.43 -9.25
N ASN A 562 11.92 -8.73 -9.29
CA ASN A 562 11.50 -9.51 -8.13
C ASN A 562 12.58 -9.54 -7.03
N ILE A 563 13.86 -9.74 -7.40
CA ILE A 563 15.00 -9.70 -6.46
C ILE A 563 15.19 -8.30 -5.85
N LEU A 564 15.00 -7.24 -6.63
CA LEU A 564 15.12 -5.85 -6.17
C LEU A 564 13.99 -5.38 -5.24
N THR A 565 12.83 -6.03 -5.29
CA THR A 565 11.58 -5.44 -4.77
C THR A 565 10.75 -6.38 -3.91
N ALA A 566 11.07 -7.67 -3.89
CA ALA A 566 10.33 -8.72 -3.21
C ALA A 566 8.82 -8.69 -3.53
N TYR A 567 8.49 -8.36 -4.80
CA TYR A 567 7.12 -8.17 -5.28
C TYR A 567 6.32 -9.47 -5.13
N GLU A 568 6.68 -10.55 -5.82
CA GLU A 568 5.97 -11.83 -5.73
C GLU A 568 5.92 -12.46 -4.32
N THR A 569 6.90 -12.19 -3.47
CA THR A 569 6.95 -12.78 -2.12
C THR A 569 6.08 -12.03 -1.10
N ASN A 570 5.85 -10.73 -1.31
CA ASN A 570 5.08 -9.88 -0.39
C ASN A 570 3.80 -9.28 -1.01
N THR A 571 3.48 -9.61 -2.27
CA THR A 571 2.22 -9.24 -2.91
C THR A 571 1.06 -9.51 -1.96
N SER A 572 0.33 -8.45 -1.60
CA SER A 572 -0.83 -8.59 -0.75
C SER A 572 -1.86 -9.44 -1.47
N VAL A 573 -2.37 -10.46 -0.79
CA VAL A 573 -3.37 -11.44 -1.27
C VAL A 573 -4.22 -10.88 -2.40
N THR A 574 -3.88 -11.26 -3.63
CA THR A 574 -4.47 -10.66 -4.84
C THR A 574 -5.92 -11.08 -4.99
N GLN A 575 -6.75 -10.32 -5.71
CA GLN A 575 -8.13 -10.77 -5.98
C GLN A 575 -8.18 -12.11 -6.74
N SER A 576 -7.16 -12.42 -7.55
CA SER A 576 -6.98 -13.76 -8.15
C SER A 576 -6.88 -14.86 -7.10
N GLU A 577 -6.06 -14.64 -6.07
CA GLU A 577 -5.87 -15.58 -4.97
C GLU A 577 -7.09 -15.65 -4.06
N ILE A 578 -7.77 -14.54 -3.77
CA ILE A 578 -9.06 -14.54 -3.05
C ILE A 578 -10.09 -15.34 -3.85
N GLN A 579 -10.24 -15.09 -5.15
CA GLN A 579 -11.17 -15.83 -6.01
C GLN A 579 -10.83 -17.33 -6.02
N ARG A 580 -9.56 -17.69 -6.22
CA ARG A 580 -9.08 -19.08 -6.20
C ARG A 580 -9.29 -19.74 -4.83
N ALA A 581 -9.08 -19.01 -3.73
CA ALA A 581 -9.30 -19.47 -2.37
C ALA A 581 -10.80 -19.66 -2.08
N MET A 582 -11.66 -18.74 -2.50
CA MET A 582 -13.12 -18.86 -2.35
C MET A 582 -13.67 -20.02 -3.18
N VAL A 583 -13.18 -20.22 -4.41
CA VAL A 583 -13.55 -21.38 -5.25
C VAL A 583 -13.11 -22.70 -4.63
N ARG A 584 -11.89 -22.77 -4.07
CA ARG A 584 -11.43 -23.96 -3.32
C ARG A 584 -12.25 -24.21 -2.06
N LEU A 585 -12.58 -23.18 -1.30
CA LEU A 585 -13.42 -23.31 -0.11
C LEU A 585 -14.85 -23.73 -0.47
N LEU A 586 -15.41 -23.20 -1.56
CA LEU A 586 -16.70 -23.62 -2.08
C LEU A 586 -16.68 -25.07 -2.55
N SER A 587 -15.66 -25.50 -3.31
CA SER A 587 -15.56 -26.89 -3.77
C SER A 587 -15.41 -27.91 -2.64
N MET A 588 -14.83 -27.51 -1.49
CA MET A 588 -14.80 -28.34 -0.27
C MET A 588 -16.16 -28.42 0.45
N LEU A 589 -16.97 -27.35 0.40
CA LEU A 589 -18.25 -27.26 1.11
C LEU A 589 -19.47 -27.68 0.26
N SER A 590 -19.34 -27.66 -1.07
CA SER A 590 -20.39 -27.99 -2.04
C SER A 590 -20.38 -29.47 -2.47
N SER A 591 -21.27 -29.84 -3.39
CA SER A 591 -21.24 -31.17 -4.02
C SER A 591 -20.08 -31.28 -5.01
N TYR A 592 -19.45 -32.45 -5.07
CA TYR A 592 -18.41 -32.81 -6.06
C TYR A 592 -18.87 -32.75 -7.53
N THR A 593 -20.16 -32.54 -7.78
CA THR A 593 -20.75 -32.49 -9.14
C THR A 593 -20.86 -31.09 -9.72
N ILE A 594 -20.40 -30.06 -9.02
CA ILE A 594 -20.43 -28.66 -9.48
C ILE A 594 -19.06 -28.28 -10.02
N HIS A 595 -19.02 -27.68 -11.22
CA HIS A 595 -17.81 -27.21 -11.87
C HIS A 595 -17.70 -25.69 -11.73
N PHE A 596 -16.53 -25.20 -11.34
CA PHE A 596 -16.26 -23.78 -11.17
C PHE A 596 -15.25 -23.30 -12.21
N ALA A 597 -15.70 -22.45 -13.14
CA ALA A 597 -14.82 -21.72 -14.05
C ALA A 597 -14.47 -20.35 -13.45
N THR A 598 -13.18 -20.03 -13.35
CA THR A 598 -12.71 -18.72 -12.86
C THR A 598 -12.30 -17.83 -14.03
N ARG A 599 -12.84 -16.61 -14.07
CA ARG A 599 -12.40 -15.55 -14.99
C ARG A 599 -12.01 -14.30 -14.21
N MET A 600 -10.95 -13.62 -14.65
CA MET A 600 -10.58 -12.30 -14.17
C MET A 600 -10.89 -11.25 -15.24
N ALA A 601 -11.24 -10.03 -14.80
CA ALA A 601 -11.25 -8.83 -15.62
C ALA A 601 -10.04 -7.98 -15.20
N SER A 602 -9.01 -7.95 -16.06
CA SER A 602 -7.71 -7.30 -15.83
C SER A 602 -7.50 -6.01 -16.65
N ASP A 603 -8.57 -5.47 -17.24
CA ASP A 603 -8.51 -4.23 -18.02
C ASP A 603 -8.13 -3.05 -17.11
N SER A 604 -7.08 -2.30 -17.48
CA SER A 604 -6.60 -1.15 -16.72
C SER A 604 -7.47 0.10 -16.98
N PHE A 605 -7.99 0.72 -15.92
CA PHE A 605 -8.87 1.89 -16.03
C PHE A 605 -8.12 3.21 -15.81
N ILE A 606 -8.28 4.16 -16.74
CA ILE A 606 -7.77 5.52 -16.56
C ILE A 606 -8.74 6.30 -15.65
N VAL A 607 -8.39 6.42 -14.37
CA VAL A 607 -9.15 7.20 -13.39
C VAL A 607 -9.00 8.69 -13.68
N THR A 608 -10.07 9.32 -14.18
CA THR A 608 -10.10 10.77 -14.42
C THR A 608 -10.31 11.56 -13.13
N GLU A 609 -9.79 12.79 -13.08
CA GLU A 609 -9.99 13.66 -11.93
C GLU A 609 -11.47 14.11 -11.84
N PRO A 610 -12.05 14.21 -10.63
CA PRO A 610 -13.46 14.53 -10.47
C PRO A 610 -13.75 15.95 -10.96
N VAL A 611 -14.45 16.07 -12.09
CA VAL A 611 -14.87 17.34 -12.70
C VAL A 611 -15.92 18.03 -11.81
N VAL A 612 -15.46 18.77 -10.82
CA VAL A 612 -16.28 19.58 -9.90
C VAL A 612 -15.57 20.92 -9.73
N ILE A 613 -16.22 22.01 -10.16
CA ILE A 613 -15.70 23.37 -9.97
C ILE A 613 -15.76 23.72 -8.48
N LYS A 614 -14.61 23.90 -7.83
CA LYS A 614 -14.57 24.33 -6.42
C LYS A 614 -14.35 25.84 -6.30
N PRO A 615 -14.92 26.52 -5.29
CA PRO A 615 -14.75 27.97 -5.12
C PRO A 615 -13.29 28.41 -5.03
N ASP A 616 -12.48 27.60 -4.34
CA ASP A 616 -11.06 27.81 -4.06
C ASP A 616 -10.17 27.64 -5.33
N GLU A 617 -10.61 26.88 -6.35
CA GLU A 617 -9.84 26.64 -7.60
C GLU A 617 -9.74 27.88 -8.51
N THR A 618 -10.47 28.96 -8.21
CA THR A 618 -10.31 30.25 -8.91
C THR A 618 -9.02 30.99 -8.53
N LEU A 619 -8.38 30.64 -7.41
CA LEU A 619 -7.12 31.24 -6.97
C LEU A 619 -5.88 30.63 -7.65
N THR A 620 -5.92 29.35 -8.02
CA THR A 620 -4.77 28.68 -8.67
C THR A 620 -4.57 29.12 -10.12
N SER A 621 -5.61 29.57 -10.81
CA SER A 621 -5.49 30.16 -12.16
C SER A 621 -4.72 31.48 -12.20
N ALA A 622 -4.49 32.14 -11.06
CA ALA A 622 -3.75 33.39 -10.97
C ALA A 622 -2.24 33.22 -10.69
N SER A 623 -1.78 32.03 -10.28
CA SER A 623 -0.38 31.78 -9.90
C SER A 623 0.37 30.81 -10.81
N LEU A 624 -0.33 30.08 -11.69
CA LEU A 624 0.25 29.12 -12.63
C LEU A 624 0.11 29.59 -14.09
N GLY A 625 0.91 30.60 -14.44
CA GLY A 625 1.17 31.00 -15.83
C GLY A 625 0.17 32.00 -16.40
N GLU A 626 0.65 33.22 -16.66
CA GLU A 626 -0.04 34.16 -17.55
C GLU A 626 -0.17 33.55 -18.95
N VAL A 627 -1.38 33.13 -19.33
CA VAL A 627 -1.72 33.02 -20.75
C VAL A 627 -1.90 34.43 -21.28
N ILE A 628 -0.82 35.03 -21.78
CA ILE A 628 -0.87 36.32 -22.47
C ILE A 628 -1.63 36.13 -23.80
N ILE A 629 -2.95 36.28 -23.74
CA ILE A 629 -3.77 36.50 -24.93
C ILE A 629 -3.45 37.93 -25.41
N GLN A 630 -2.46 38.05 -26.31
CA GLN A 630 -2.23 39.29 -27.02
C GLN A 630 -3.40 39.55 -27.98
N GLU A 631 -4.36 40.35 -27.53
CA GLU A 631 -5.34 40.98 -28.41
C GLU A 631 -4.62 41.81 -29.47
N ALA A 632 -4.97 41.62 -30.73
CA ALA A 632 -4.34 42.31 -31.85
C ALA A 632 -5.04 43.64 -32.18
N ILE A 633 -4.25 44.74 -32.27
CA ILE A 633 -4.48 46.06 -32.90
C ILE A 633 -3.29 46.94 -32.41
N GLU A 634 -2.57 47.79 -33.16
CA GLU A 634 -2.32 48.07 -34.60
C GLU A 634 -1.02 48.96 -34.63
N PRO A 635 -0.46 49.43 -35.77
CA PRO A 635 -0.24 48.80 -37.08
C PRO A 635 1.20 49.07 -37.65
N ILE A 636 1.50 48.49 -38.83
CA ILE A 636 2.55 48.89 -39.81
C ILE A 636 4.03 48.88 -39.33
N GLY A 637 4.77 47.89 -39.84
CA GLY A 637 6.23 47.83 -39.81
C GLY A 637 6.75 46.63 -40.60
N SER A 638 6.90 46.78 -41.92
CA SER A 638 7.11 45.67 -42.85
C SER A 638 8.37 44.84 -42.57
N LYS A 639 8.20 43.58 -42.13
CA LYS A 639 9.20 42.51 -42.30
C LYS A 639 8.55 41.25 -42.85
N ILE A 640 9.13 40.78 -43.96
CA ILE A 640 8.68 39.61 -44.72
C ILE A 640 8.93 38.35 -43.86
N LYS A 641 7.87 37.70 -43.39
CA LYS A 641 7.96 36.34 -42.84
C LYS A 641 7.87 35.34 -43.99
N ALA A 642 9.02 34.90 -44.50
CA ALA A 642 9.08 33.70 -45.31
C ALA A 642 8.73 32.49 -44.41
N ARG A 643 7.60 31.84 -44.67
CA ARG A 643 7.31 30.51 -44.11
C ARG A 643 8.07 29.48 -44.94
N GLY A 644 9.24 29.06 -44.46
CA GLY A 644 9.80 27.77 -44.84
C GLY A 644 9.14 26.69 -43.98
N ASN A 645 8.38 25.78 -44.60
CA ASN A 645 8.13 24.50 -43.97
C ASN A 645 9.44 23.71 -44.01
N ILE A 646 9.96 23.34 -42.84
CA ILE A 646 10.94 22.27 -42.72
C ILE A 646 10.11 21.04 -42.35
N GLU A 647 9.89 20.15 -43.31
CA GLU A 647 9.49 18.78 -42.99
C GLU A 647 10.68 18.12 -42.30
N ILE A 648 10.63 18.10 -40.97
CA ILE A 648 11.48 17.22 -40.18
C ILE A 648 10.85 15.84 -40.32
N ASP A 649 11.39 15.05 -41.23
CA ASP A 649 11.11 13.62 -41.29
C ASP A 649 11.67 13.05 -39.98
N SER A 650 10.78 12.86 -39.00
CA SER A 650 11.15 12.37 -37.68
C SER A 650 11.23 10.86 -37.77
N PRO A 651 12.41 10.23 -37.62
CA PRO A 651 12.49 8.81 -37.37
C PRO A 651 12.06 8.58 -35.92
N MET A 652 10.77 8.73 -35.64
CA MET A 652 10.17 7.85 -34.64
C MET A 652 10.41 6.43 -35.18
N PRO A 653 11.08 5.54 -34.43
CA PRO A 653 11.05 4.13 -34.79
C PRO A 653 9.58 3.70 -34.87
N ASP A 654 9.26 2.85 -35.85
CA ASP A 654 7.90 2.33 -35.99
C ASP A 654 7.40 1.81 -34.64
N VAL A 655 6.20 2.23 -34.25
CA VAL A 655 5.55 1.71 -33.05
C VAL A 655 5.16 0.27 -33.36
N VAL A 656 6.06 -0.65 -33.06
CA VAL A 656 5.79 -2.08 -33.08
C VAL A 656 4.67 -2.33 -32.07
N GLU A 657 3.52 -2.85 -32.52
CA GLU A 657 2.51 -3.37 -31.61
C GLU A 657 3.10 -4.57 -30.87
N VAL A 658 3.54 -4.32 -29.63
CA VAL A 658 4.02 -5.38 -28.75
C VAL A 658 2.82 -6.16 -28.26
N ASN A 659 2.69 -7.42 -28.69
CA ASN A 659 1.80 -8.39 -28.04
C ASN A 659 2.39 -8.77 -26.68
N ILE A 660 2.20 -7.89 -25.70
CA ILE A 660 2.51 -8.18 -24.29
C ILE A 660 1.55 -9.28 -23.83
N PRO A 661 2.02 -10.39 -23.22
CA PRO A 661 1.13 -11.39 -22.66
C PRO A 661 0.26 -10.76 -21.56
N GLN A 662 -1.05 -11.04 -21.58
CA GLN A 662 -2.12 -10.34 -20.85
C GLN A 662 -2.00 -10.25 -19.32
N ASN A 663 -0.95 -10.82 -18.72
CA ASN A 663 -0.77 -10.93 -17.28
C ASN A 663 0.13 -9.84 -16.67
N PHE A 664 0.91 -9.08 -17.44
CA PHE A 664 1.83 -8.06 -16.90
C PHE A 664 1.93 -6.78 -17.77
N ASN A 665 1.06 -5.79 -17.50
CA ASN A 665 1.07 -4.49 -18.19
C ASN A 665 1.83 -3.41 -17.39
N PHE A 666 3.15 -3.40 -17.49
CA PHE A 666 4.00 -2.40 -16.84
C PHE A 666 4.06 -1.06 -17.62
N PHE A 667 3.07 -0.17 -17.41
CA PHE A 667 3.04 1.19 -17.97
C PHE A 667 4.01 2.19 -17.28
N PHE A 668 5.31 1.91 -17.25
CA PHE A 668 6.27 2.84 -16.65
C PHE A 668 6.27 4.19 -17.38
N ASN A 669 5.98 5.27 -16.65
CA ASN A 669 6.13 6.65 -17.10
C ASN A 669 7.62 7.07 -17.20
N MET A 670 8.44 6.27 -17.87
CA MET A 670 9.78 6.66 -18.27
C MET A 670 9.66 7.63 -19.44
N ARG A 671 9.95 8.91 -19.18
CA ARG A 671 10.23 9.88 -20.24
C ARG A 671 11.75 9.93 -20.46
N PRO A 672 12.33 9.13 -21.39
CA PRO A 672 13.73 9.26 -21.72
C PRO A 672 14.00 10.67 -22.25
N ARG A 673 15.00 11.35 -21.69
CA ARG A 673 15.50 12.61 -22.25
C ARG A 673 16.35 12.28 -23.47
N ILE A 674 15.72 12.20 -24.64
CA ILE A 674 16.43 12.05 -25.92
C ILE A 674 17.11 13.39 -26.23
N GLU A 675 18.40 13.51 -25.91
CA GLU A 675 19.23 14.64 -26.36
C GLU A 675 19.58 14.49 -27.84
N VAL A 676 18.70 14.99 -28.71
CA VAL A 676 19.04 15.14 -30.13
C VAL A 676 20.09 16.25 -30.27
N GLN A 677 21.35 15.89 -30.50
CA GLN A 677 22.39 16.83 -30.91
C GLN A 677 22.12 17.34 -32.33
N VAL A 678 21.38 18.45 -32.43
CA VAL A 678 21.20 19.15 -33.69
C VAL A 678 22.41 20.05 -33.94
N GLU A 679 23.33 19.61 -34.82
CA GLU A 679 24.37 20.50 -35.37
C GLU A 679 23.72 21.57 -36.28
N THR A 680 23.36 22.72 -35.70
CA THR A 680 22.98 23.90 -36.49
C THR A 680 24.23 24.60 -37.01
N LYS A 681 24.29 24.83 -38.33
CA LYS A 681 25.30 25.68 -38.98
C LYS A 681 24.69 27.04 -39.29
N LEU A 682 25.34 28.11 -38.84
CA LEU A 682 24.91 29.48 -39.06
C LEU A 682 26.04 30.23 -39.81
N ASP A 683 25.86 30.45 -41.11
CA ASP A 683 26.81 31.25 -41.90
C ASP A 683 26.46 32.74 -41.77
N VAL A 684 27.30 33.50 -41.05
CA VAL A 684 27.14 34.95 -40.91
C VAL A 684 27.89 35.68 -42.03
N LEU A 685 27.15 36.14 -43.04
CA LEU A 685 27.66 36.98 -44.13
C LEU A 685 27.67 38.46 -43.73
N ILE A 686 28.86 39.07 -43.72
CA ILE A 686 29.06 40.51 -43.44
C ILE A 686 29.44 41.23 -44.74
N ASP A 687 28.44 41.67 -45.50
CA ASP A 687 28.63 42.49 -46.71
C ASP A 687 28.68 43.99 -46.37
N GLN A 688 29.72 44.43 -45.64
CA GLN A 688 30.09 45.85 -45.53
C GLN A 688 31.62 46.03 -45.52
N PRO A 689 32.17 47.08 -46.15
CA PRO A 689 33.61 47.35 -46.14
C PRO A 689 34.06 47.80 -44.74
N LEU A 690 34.79 46.93 -44.05
CA LEU A 690 35.36 47.19 -42.73
C LEU A 690 36.45 48.27 -42.80
N ALA A 691 36.08 49.51 -42.49
CA ALA A 691 37.02 50.59 -42.26
C ALA A 691 37.55 50.53 -40.82
N MET A 692 38.79 50.04 -40.68
CA MET A 692 39.56 49.80 -39.45
C MET A 692 39.33 48.45 -38.73
N PRO A 693 40.37 47.83 -38.15
CA PRO A 693 40.33 46.46 -37.66
C PRO A 693 40.38 46.40 -36.12
N ASP A 694 39.22 46.35 -35.46
CA ASP A 694 39.16 46.11 -34.00
C ASP A 694 37.90 45.31 -33.60
N VAL A 695 37.88 44.04 -34.00
CA VAL A 695 37.15 42.96 -33.29
C VAL A 695 38.10 41.78 -33.19
N THR A 696 38.84 41.69 -32.08
CA THR A 696 39.89 40.68 -31.87
C THR A 696 39.46 39.49 -31.00
N SER A 697 38.28 39.55 -30.38
CA SER A 697 37.59 38.38 -29.80
C SER A 697 36.09 38.61 -29.68
N ILE A 698 35.33 37.50 -29.70
CA ILE A 698 33.94 37.42 -29.23
C ILE A 698 33.95 36.37 -28.11
N GLU A 699 33.50 36.73 -26.91
CA GLU A 699 33.51 35.83 -25.76
C GLU A 699 32.26 34.93 -25.77
N ARG A 700 32.45 33.64 -25.47
CA ARG A 700 31.38 32.62 -25.49
C ARG A 700 30.71 32.51 -24.12
N ILE A 701 29.39 32.61 -24.08
CA ILE A 701 28.57 32.12 -22.97
C ILE A 701 27.56 31.12 -23.55
N PRO A 702 27.72 29.80 -23.33
CA PRO A 702 26.76 28.81 -23.80
C PRO A 702 25.54 28.77 -22.88
N TRP A 703 24.35 28.93 -23.45
CA TRP A 703 23.11 28.47 -22.84
C TRP A 703 22.82 27.05 -23.37
N ASP A 704 22.60 26.09 -22.47
CA ASP A 704 22.24 24.69 -22.76
C ASP A 704 23.18 23.92 -23.72
N GLY A 705 24.50 24.00 -23.51
CA GLY A 705 25.46 22.98 -23.95
C GLY A 705 25.69 22.76 -25.46
N ARG A 706 24.94 23.44 -26.33
CA ARG A 706 25.01 23.26 -27.79
C ARG A 706 26.32 23.79 -28.37
N ARG A 707 27.01 22.96 -29.17
CA ARG A 707 28.19 23.37 -29.97
C ARG A 707 27.76 23.95 -31.31
N LEU A 708 27.88 25.26 -31.46
CA LEU A 708 27.87 25.93 -32.77
C LEU A 708 29.28 25.89 -33.39
N VAL A 709 29.37 25.41 -34.63
CA VAL A 709 30.61 25.41 -35.43
C VAL A 709 30.48 26.49 -36.51
N GLU A 710 31.04 27.67 -36.23
CA GLU A 710 31.09 28.77 -37.19
C GLU A 710 32.37 28.70 -38.04
N ARG A 711 32.25 28.98 -39.34
CA ARG A 711 33.39 29.14 -40.26
C ARG A 711 33.31 30.52 -40.92
N VAL A 712 34.16 31.45 -40.48
CA VAL A 712 34.28 32.75 -41.13
C VAL A 712 34.94 32.57 -42.49
N VAL A 713 34.23 32.91 -43.57
CA VAL A 713 34.76 32.92 -44.95
C VAL A 713 34.87 34.36 -45.43
N ILE A 714 36.07 34.92 -45.34
CA ILE A 714 36.39 36.24 -45.92
C ILE A 714 36.57 36.05 -47.42
N ARG A 715 35.75 36.71 -48.25
CA ARG A 715 35.96 36.80 -49.69
C ARG A 715 36.65 38.12 -50.03
N ASP A 716 37.89 38.03 -50.48
CA ASP A 716 38.66 39.18 -50.97
C ASP A 716 38.29 39.45 -52.44
N ASN A 717 37.41 40.42 -52.68
CA ASN A 717 36.93 40.75 -54.02
C ASN A 717 37.93 41.64 -54.77
N GLY A 718 39.00 41.02 -55.28
CA GLY A 718 39.86 41.63 -56.30
C GLY A 718 39.07 42.01 -57.58
N PRO A 719 39.51 43.01 -58.35
CA PRO A 719 38.69 43.61 -59.40
C PRO A 719 38.56 42.72 -60.65
N TYR A 720 37.31 42.53 -61.09
CA TYR A 720 36.84 42.19 -62.44
C TYR A 720 37.80 41.45 -63.41
N THR A 721 37.47 40.19 -63.71
CA THR A 721 37.24 39.72 -65.10
C THR A 721 36.45 38.41 -65.11
N ALA A 722 35.46 38.30 -66.00
CA ALA A 722 34.85 37.01 -66.39
C ALA A 722 35.75 36.33 -67.46
N PRO A 723 35.66 35.00 -67.69
CA PRO A 723 34.43 34.29 -68.06
C PRO A 723 33.93 33.26 -67.03
#